data_AF-V4LTW1-F1
#
_entry.id   AF-V4LTW1-F1
#
_cell.length_a   1.000
_cell.length_b   1.000
_cell.length_c   1.000
_cell.angle_alpha   90.00
_cell.angle_beta   90.00
_cell.angle_gamma   90.00
#
_symmetry.space_group_name_H-M   'P 1'
#
loop_
_entity.id
_entity.type
_entity.pdbx_description
1 polymer ?
#
loop_
_entity_poly.entity_id
_entity_poly.type
_entity_poly.pdbx_seq_one_letter_code
_entity_poly.pdbx_strand_id
1 'polypeptide(L)'
;MSAPGFGGKPILIPPQVSYLMAQAEKDPIAFWDSVAREETNLIYWRRLWDKTFEWEPGKPYRWFVGGITNAHYSHVDYPIQKGFGNKAIYIYENAELGITRTYTFLQFDDMVRRYAAAMRALGVRKGDRVLLYMPTRVEAIAVLHAAARIGAIASSVYAGFSAKALLDRVELIGAKVIFTQDFNMRRGKLIDLKGIVDGALRSKERTTVEKVVVFKSEYTEKEPQMQGGRDMFFEEFLNMSKDGSPEVEWVESNEPLFITPTSGTTAKPKPVVHKHGPFQVHVVAMGRWVYDLGPEDTWFITSDVGWQAGVSYMVWGVPIFGATSVVFDGAPDYPRPDMWWEVIERNRVTKLWISPTGIRLLSKYGTEYARKHDLSSLKVVFSAGEPLNPEPLKWLMYDVLEGRVPVIDHYWQTETGGPVVGNPYGIQMIPIKPGSAGIPLPGILGMVVSEETGQPAKPGEKGVFVIKHPFPGFTSELWQDYQWYVRSYWEARPQFKGLIYSGDAAMVDEDGYLWFLGRADDVIKISAHRIGTFELESALVSHPAVAEAAVIGVPDPEKGQAAVGFVVLKEGYRPSEELKEGANRARQEDLRPHSCIQDHRDGEGPAQDQEREDNEEGHQGSLPQRAAGRRLDP
;
A
#
# COMPACT_ATOMS: atom_id res chain seq x y z
N MET A 1 -0.44 34.07 -2.09
CA MET A 1 0.03 34.55 -0.76
C MET A 1 0.73 33.38 -0.10
N SER A 2 1.96 33.61 0.35
CA SER A 2 2.90 32.63 0.89
C SER A 2 2.43 32.03 2.22
N ALA A 3 2.47 30.70 2.33
CA ALA A 3 2.38 29.99 3.61
C ALA A 3 3.53 30.44 4.54
N PRO A 4 3.32 30.54 5.86
CA PRO A 4 4.33 31.06 6.75
C PRO A 4 5.49 30.06 6.94
N GLY A 5 6.68 30.48 6.50
CA GLY A 5 7.95 30.18 7.18
C GLY A 5 8.71 28.91 6.77
N PHE A 6 9.30 28.87 5.57
CA PHE A 6 10.44 27.98 5.28
C PHE A 6 11.46 28.70 4.37
N GLY A 7 12.71 28.74 4.82
CA GLY A 7 13.83 29.49 4.22
C GLY A 7 14.78 28.65 3.35
N GLY A 8 14.25 27.68 2.61
CA GLY A 8 14.94 27.03 1.47
C GLY A 8 14.27 27.47 0.17
N LYS A 9 14.95 27.43 -0.99
CA LYS A 9 14.27 27.66 -2.28
C LYS A 9 13.26 26.52 -2.47
N PRO A 10 11.94 26.76 -2.36
CA PRO A 10 10.99 25.67 -2.38
C PRO A 10 10.93 25.07 -3.79
N ILE A 11 10.63 23.77 -3.86
CA ILE A 11 10.13 23.15 -5.08
C ILE A 11 9.08 24.09 -5.67
N LEU A 12 9.13 24.31 -6.98
CA LEU A 12 7.98 24.83 -7.69
C LEU A 12 6.92 23.71 -7.70
N ILE A 13 6.22 23.54 -6.56
CA ILE A 13 4.95 22.82 -6.56
C ILE A 13 4.12 23.50 -7.65
N PRO A 14 3.64 22.75 -8.64
CA PRO A 14 2.97 23.37 -9.78
C PRO A 14 1.79 24.23 -9.31
N PRO A 15 1.52 25.39 -9.95
CA PRO A 15 0.49 26.32 -9.47
C PRO A 15 -0.87 25.67 -9.26
N GLN A 16 -1.26 24.72 -10.11
CA GLN A 16 -2.51 23.97 -9.97
C GLN A 16 -2.52 23.05 -8.75
N VAL A 17 -1.41 22.34 -8.48
CA VAL A 17 -1.25 21.49 -7.30
C VAL A 17 -1.29 22.35 -6.04
N SER A 18 -0.52 23.44 -6.00
CA SER A 18 -0.53 24.39 -4.88
C SER A 18 -1.91 25.00 -4.63
N TYR A 19 -2.64 25.33 -5.70
CA TYR A 19 -4.01 25.85 -5.58
C TYR A 19 -4.93 24.85 -4.90
N LEU A 20 -4.93 23.58 -5.33
CA LEU A 20 -5.77 22.54 -4.74
C LEU A 20 -5.41 22.25 -3.28
N MET A 21 -4.11 22.18 -2.96
CA MET A 21 -3.63 22.03 -1.58
C MET A 21 -4.10 23.20 -0.70
N ALA A 22 -4.00 24.44 -1.19
CA ALA A 22 -4.43 25.62 -0.45
C ALA A 22 -5.96 25.67 -0.24
N GLN A 23 -6.77 25.21 -1.20
CA GLN A 23 -8.22 25.08 -1.01
C GLN A 23 -8.54 24.04 0.08
N ALA A 24 -7.87 22.88 0.05
CA ALA A 24 -8.05 21.84 1.04
C ALA A 24 -7.63 22.27 2.46
N GLU A 25 -6.56 23.06 2.58
CA GLU A 25 -6.12 23.60 3.87
C GLU A 25 -7.09 24.63 4.44
N LYS A 26 -7.67 25.46 3.56
CA LYS A 26 -8.63 26.51 3.96
C LYS A 26 -9.95 25.93 4.48
N ASP A 27 -10.51 24.97 3.76
CA ASP A 27 -11.76 24.29 4.13
C ASP A 27 -11.77 22.86 3.56
N PRO A 28 -11.33 21.84 4.34
CA PRO A 28 -11.23 20.48 3.84
C PRO A 28 -12.60 19.88 3.51
N ILE A 29 -13.66 20.30 4.20
CA ILE A 29 -15.02 19.78 3.96
C ILE A 29 -15.55 20.34 2.63
N ALA A 30 -15.46 21.65 2.43
CA ALA A 30 -15.88 22.27 1.17
C ALA A 30 -15.03 21.80 -0.03
N PHE A 31 -13.74 21.56 0.17
CA PHE A 31 -12.86 20.98 -0.84
C PHE A 31 -13.38 19.62 -1.31
N TRP A 32 -13.62 18.68 -0.38
CA TRP A 32 -14.10 17.35 -0.73
C TRP A 32 -15.55 17.36 -1.25
N ASP A 33 -16.40 18.32 -0.87
CA ASP A 33 -17.70 18.54 -1.52
C ASP A 33 -17.53 18.88 -3.01
N SER A 34 -16.63 19.82 -3.32
CA SER A 34 -16.35 20.24 -4.69
C SER A 34 -15.81 19.09 -5.54
N VAL A 35 -14.87 18.31 -5.00
CA VAL A 35 -14.29 17.14 -5.68
C VAL A 35 -15.38 16.11 -5.96
N ALA A 36 -16.19 15.75 -4.95
CA ALA A 36 -17.25 14.77 -5.12
C ALA A 36 -18.31 15.23 -6.15
N ARG A 37 -18.62 16.54 -6.21
CA ARG A 37 -19.52 17.11 -7.22
C ARG A 37 -18.95 17.03 -8.63
N GLU A 38 -17.67 17.36 -8.79
CA GLU A 38 -16.96 17.23 -10.07
C GLU A 38 -17.02 15.79 -10.57
N GLU A 39 -16.82 14.84 -9.66
CA GLU A 39 -16.79 13.41 -9.94
C GLU A 39 -18.16 12.77 -10.18
N THR A 40 -19.28 13.50 -10.02
CA THR A 40 -20.62 12.97 -10.36
C THR A 40 -20.74 12.61 -11.85
N ASN A 41 -19.85 13.14 -12.68
CA ASN A 41 -19.74 12.69 -14.06
C ASN A 41 -19.27 11.24 -14.14
N LEU A 42 -18.47 10.72 -13.20
CA LEU A 42 -17.90 9.37 -13.14
C LEU A 42 -18.59 8.46 -12.11
N ILE A 43 -18.92 8.98 -10.94
CA ILE A 43 -19.59 8.26 -9.85
C ILE A 43 -21.09 8.49 -9.97
N TYR A 44 -21.86 7.40 -10.00
CA TYR A 44 -23.30 7.51 -10.09
C TYR A 44 -23.94 7.67 -8.70
N TRP A 45 -24.70 8.75 -8.56
CA TRP A 45 -25.55 9.00 -7.39
C TRP A 45 -27.00 8.94 -7.83
N ARG A 46 -27.75 7.96 -7.32
CA ARG A 46 -29.22 7.92 -7.51
C ARG A 46 -29.88 9.13 -6.86
N ARG A 47 -29.29 9.61 -5.76
CA ARG A 47 -29.62 10.88 -5.11
C ARG A 47 -28.32 11.46 -4.53
N LEU A 48 -28.08 12.74 -4.76
CA LEU A 48 -26.96 13.45 -4.13
C LEU A 48 -27.19 13.64 -2.62
N TRP A 49 -26.10 13.86 -1.89
CA TRP A 49 -26.12 14.03 -0.44
C TRP A 49 -26.72 15.35 0.01
N ASP A 50 -27.27 15.34 1.23
CA ASP A 50 -27.82 16.51 1.89
C ASP A 50 -26.72 17.28 2.66
N LYS A 51 -25.72 16.56 3.18
CA LYS A 51 -24.63 17.12 3.99
C LYS A 51 -23.30 16.43 3.67
N THR A 52 -22.25 17.20 3.41
CA THR A 52 -20.95 16.65 2.98
C THR A 52 -20.22 15.90 4.09
N PHE A 53 -20.23 16.42 5.32
CA PHE A 53 -19.53 15.80 6.44
C PHE A 53 -20.31 15.95 7.74
N GLU A 54 -20.30 14.90 8.55
CA GLU A 54 -20.91 14.87 9.88
C GLU A 54 -20.05 14.06 10.83
N TRP A 55 -19.80 14.61 12.02
CA TRP A 55 -19.12 13.89 13.09
C TRP A 55 -19.73 14.24 14.44
N GLU A 56 -20.49 13.30 15.00
CA GLU A 56 -21.02 13.40 16.35
C GLU A 56 -20.03 12.79 17.36
N PRO A 57 -19.87 13.38 18.56
CA PRO A 57 -19.03 12.81 19.60
C PRO A 57 -19.37 11.34 19.89
N GLY A 58 -18.36 10.48 19.93
CA GLY A 58 -18.51 9.06 20.24
C GLY A 58 -19.07 8.19 19.10
N LYS A 59 -19.27 8.74 17.89
CA LYS A 59 -19.71 7.99 16.72
C LYS A 59 -18.70 8.09 15.56
N PRO A 60 -18.65 7.10 14.64
CA PRO A 60 -17.93 7.24 13.39
C PRO A 60 -18.35 8.50 12.64
N TYR A 61 -17.39 9.23 12.08
CA TYR A 61 -17.72 10.32 11.15
C TYR A 61 -18.29 9.76 9.85
N ARG A 62 -19.02 10.61 9.12
CA ARG A 62 -19.73 10.26 7.90
C ARG A 62 -19.49 11.30 6.82
N TRP A 63 -19.37 10.84 5.59
CA TRP A 63 -19.22 11.69 4.40
C TRP A 63 -20.41 11.49 3.45
N PHE A 64 -20.83 12.56 2.79
CA PHE A 64 -21.92 12.59 1.80
C PHE A 64 -23.23 11.99 2.36
N VAL A 65 -23.63 12.46 3.54
CA VAL A 65 -24.79 11.98 4.29
C VAL A 65 -26.07 12.20 3.49
N GLY A 66 -26.86 11.13 3.36
CA GLY A 66 -28.13 11.14 2.62
C GLY A 66 -27.96 10.86 1.12
N GLY A 67 -26.71 10.78 0.63
CA GLY A 67 -26.42 10.36 -0.73
C GLY A 67 -26.76 8.88 -0.91
N ILE A 68 -27.38 8.53 -2.04
CA ILE A 68 -27.76 7.16 -2.38
C ILE A 68 -26.97 6.72 -3.62
N THR A 69 -26.20 5.65 -3.49
CA THR A 69 -25.31 5.13 -4.55
C THR A 69 -25.21 3.60 -4.48
N ASN A 70 -24.44 3.01 -5.38
CA ASN A 70 -23.95 1.64 -5.32
C ASN A 70 -22.57 1.61 -6.03
N ALA A 71 -21.57 0.98 -5.42
CA ALA A 71 -20.20 1.04 -5.93
C ALA A 71 -20.05 0.24 -7.22
N HIS A 72 -20.63 -0.97 -7.27
CA HIS A 72 -20.64 -1.78 -8.48
C HIS A 72 -21.31 -1.04 -9.65
N TYR A 73 -22.48 -0.44 -9.41
CA TYR A 73 -23.18 0.31 -10.46
C TYR A 73 -22.34 1.44 -11.04
N SER A 74 -21.71 2.24 -10.18
CA SER A 74 -20.85 3.34 -10.62
C SER A 74 -19.61 2.85 -11.39
N HIS A 75 -19.12 1.66 -11.07
CA HIS A 75 -17.84 1.15 -11.57
C HIS A 75 -18.00 0.23 -12.80
N VAL A 76 -19.21 -0.29 -13.06
CA VAL A 76 -19.47 -1.22 -14.17
C VAL A 76 -20.68 -0.78 -15.00
N ASP A 77 -21.88 -0.76 -14.42
CA ASP A 77 -23.12 -0.42 -15.15
C ASP A 77 -23.08 0.98 -15.77
N TYR A 78 -22.54 1.97 -15.05
CA TYR A 78 -22.50 3.35 -15.50
C TYR A 78 -21.46 3.59 -16.61
N PRO A 79 -20.24 3.04 -16.55
CA PRO A 79 -19.34 2.94 -17.71
C PRO A 79 -19.98 2.27 -18.93
N ILE A 80 -20.77 1.20 -18.76
CA ILE A 80 -21.48 0.55 -19.87
C ILE A 80 -22.44 1.54 -20.55
N GLN A 81 -23.22 2.28 -19.76
CA GLN A 81 -24.15 3.30 -20.28
C GLN A 81 -23.45 4.44 -21.01
N LYS A 82 -22.19 4.71 -20.68
CA LYS A 82 -21.33 5.68 -21.38
C LYS A 82 -20.67 5.14 -22.64
N GLY A 83 -20.97 3.91 -23.05
CA GLY A 83 -20.50 3.33 -24.30
C GLY A 83 -19.30 2.39 -24.17
N PHE A 84 -18.85 2.05 -22.95
CA PHE A 84 -17.72 1.12 -22.76
C PHE A 84 -18.12 -0.36 -22.80
N GLY A 85 -19.38 -0.69 -23.09
CA GLY A 85 -19.91 -2.06 -22.98
C GLY A 85 -19.10 -3.15 -23.71
N ASN A 86 -18.66 -2.87 -24.95
CA ASN A 86 -17.87 -3.82 -25.76
C ASN A 86 -16.36 -3.72 -25.53
N LYS A 87 -15.91 -2.80 -24.68
CA LYS A 87 -14.49 -2.62 -24.36
C LYS A 87 -14.05 -3.67 -23.34
N ALA A 88 -12.79 -4.09 -23.42
CA ALA A 88 -12.19 -4.94 -22.40
C ALA A 88 -12.16 -4.22 -21.05
N ILE A 89 -12.73 -4.85 -20.01
CA ILE A 89 -12.57 -4.44 -18.61
C ILE A 89 -11.41 -5.19 -17.97
N TYR A 90 -11.30 -6.50 -18.23
CA TYR A 90 -10.25 -7.37 -17.69
C TYR A 90 -9.58 -8.21 -18.76
N ILE A 91 -8.25 -8.31 -18.67
CA ILE A 91 -7.47 -9.32 -19.37
C ILE A 91 -6.87 -10.24 -18.32
N TYR A 92 -7.36 -11.46 -18.23
CA TYR A 92 -6.87 -12.49 -17.33
C TYR A 92 -5.69 -13.22 -17.98
N GLU A 93 -4.58 -13.29 -17.25
CA GLU A 93 -3.36 -13.98 -17.66
C GLU A 93 -2.96 -14.97 -16.57
N ASN A 94 -2.84 -16.25 -16.93
CA ASN A 94 -2.36 -17.30 -16.03
C ASN A 94 -1.04 -17.85 -16.55
N ALA A 95 0.05 -17.56 -15.84
CA ALA A 95 1.39 -17.96 -16.27
C ALA A 95 1.64 -19.48 -16.15
N GLU A 96 1.03 -20.13 -15.15
CA GLU A 96 1.22 -21.57 -14.89
C GLU A 96 0.55 -22.43 -15.96
N LEU A 97 -0.63 -22.00 -16.44
CA LEU A 97 -1.43 -22.73 -17.43
C LEU A 97 -1.26 -22.21 -18.87
N GLY A 98 -0.61 -21.05 -19.05
CA GLY A 98 -0.52 -20.38 -20.35
C GLY A 98 -1.89 -19.94 -20.88
N ILE A 99 -2.82 -19.60 -19.99
CA ILE A 99 -4.19 -19.20 -20.35
C ILE A 99 -4.27 -17.67 -20.38
N THR A 100 -4.84 -17.16 -21.48
CA THR A 100 -5.23 -15.75 -21.61
C THR A 100 -6.72 -15.67 -21.93
N ARG A 101 -7.47 -14.84 -21.20
CA ARG A 101 -8.91 -14.60 -21.44
C ARG A 101 -9.21 -13.10 -21.33
N THR A 102 -9.99 -12.57 -22.27
CA THR A 102 -10.42 -11.18 -22.25
C THR A 102 -11.91 -11.10 -21.95
N TYR A 103 -12.28 -10.22 -21.03
CA TYR A 103 -13.66 -9.96 -20.65
C TYR A 103 -14.00 -8.51 -20.99
N THR A 104 -15.09 -8.32 -21.72
CA THR A 104 -15.68 -7.00 -21.94
C THR A 104 -16.49 -6.55 -20.73
N PHE A 105 -16.77 -5.25 -20.61
CA PHE A 105 -17.66 -4.73 -19.57
C PHE A 105 -19.01 -5.44 -19.54
N LEU A 106 -19.63 -5.69 -20.70
CA LEU A 106 -20.91 -6.42 -20.80
C LEU A 106 -20.80 -7.88 -20.34
N GLN A 107 -19.73 -8.58 -20.71
CA GLN A 107 -19.51 -9.96 -20.27
C GLN A 107 -19.29 -10.03 -18.75
N PHE A 108 -18.52 -9.09 -18.20
CA PHE A 108 -18.29 -9.02 -16.76
C PHE A 108 -19.56 -8.65 -15.99
N ASP A 109 -20.36 -7.69 -16.48
CA ASP A 109 -21.66 -7.36 -15.88
C ASP A 109 -22.60 -8.57 -15.88
N ASP A 110 -22.69 -9.32 -16.98
CA ASP A 110 -23.49 -10.55 -17.03
C ASP A 110 -23.02 -11.61 -16.03
N MET A 111 -21.70 -11.74 -15.80
CA MET A 111 -21.18 -12.57 -14.69
C MET A 111 -21.66 -12.05 -13.34
N VAL A 112 -21.48 -10.76 -13.05
CA VAL A 112 -21.84 -10.16 -11.76
C VAL A 112 -23.34 -10.27 -11.50
N ARG A 113 -24.20 -10.01 -12.49
CA ARG A 113 -25.65 -10.10 -12.36
C ARG A 113 -26.08 -11.52 -12.01
N ARG A 114 -25.51 -12.54 -12.65
CA ARG A 114 -25.79 -13.94 -12.31
C ARG A 114 -25.31 -14.28 -10.89
N TYR A 115 -24.13 -13.81 -10.49
CA TYR A 115 -23.59 -14.08 -9.15
C TYR A 115 -24.44 -13.38 -8.08
N ALA A 116 -24.88 -12.14 -8.31
CA ALA A 116 -25.76 -11.39 -7.43
C ALA A 116 -27.11 -12.08 -7.25
N ALA A 117 -27.73 -12.55 -8.34
CA ALA A 117 -28.95 -13.33 -8.29
C ALA A 117 -28.76 -14.63 -7.50
N ALA A 118 -27.69 -15.39 -7.80
CA ALA A 118 -27.36 -16.62 -7.09
C ALA A 118 -27.11 -16.39 -5.60
N MET A 119 -26.40 -15.32 -5.21
CA MET A 119 -26.20 -14.95 -3.80
C MET A 119 -27.53 -14.67 -3.10
N ARG A 120 -28.45 -13.94 -3.74
CA ARG A 120 -29.79 -13.71 -3.16
C ARG A 120 -30.58 -15.00 -3.03
N ALA A 121 -30.54 -15.89 -4.02
CA ALA A 121 -31.20 -17.19 -3.95
C ALA A 121 -30.59 -18.08 -2.85
N LEU A 122 -29.27 -18.00 -2.64
CA LEU A 122 -28.55 -18.67 -1.55
C LEU A 122 -28.92 -18.13 -0.16
N GLY A 123 -29.57 -16.97 -0.10
CA GLY A 123 -30.01 -16.36 1.16
C GLY A 123 -29.12 -15.22 1.65
N VAL A 124 -28.17 -14.73 0.85
CA VAL A 124 -27.40 -13.52 1.17
C VAL A 124 -28.30 -12.30 1.06
N ARG A 125 -28.25 -11.41 2.06
CA ARG A 125 -29.02 -10.17 2.13
C ARG A 125 -28.10 -8.95 2.32
N LYS A 126 -28.65 -7.74 2.20
CA LYS A 126 -27.93 -6.52 2.52
C LYS A 126 -27.35 -6.62 3.95
N GLY A 127 -26.07 -6.27 4.12
CA GLY A 127 -25.35 -6.35 5.38
C GLY A 127 -24.78 -7.74 5.73
N ASP A 128 -25.09 -8.79 4.96
CA ASP A 128 -24.45 -10.09 5.13
C ASP A 128 -22.98 -10.04 4.70
N ARG A 129 -22.10 -10.75 5.43
CA ARG A 129 -20.66 -10.78 5.12
C ARG A 129 -20.35 -11.98 4.25
N VAL A 130 -19.71 -11.72 3.12
CA VAL A 130 -19.24 -12.74 2.17
C VAL A 130 -17.72 -12.70 2.15
N LEU A 131 -17.08 -13.84 2.44
CA LEU A 131 -15.63 -13.94 2.43
C LEU A 131 -15.15 -14.58 1.14
N LEU A 132 -14.12 -14.00 0.54
CA LEU A 132 -13.44 -14.51 -0.64
C LEU A 132 -12.05 -15.03 -0.23
N TYR A 133 -11.78 -16.30 -0.51
CA TYR A 133 -10.50 -16.97 -0.31
C TYR A 133 -10.10 -17.69 -1.61
N MET A 134 -9.80 -16.89 -2.63
CA MET A 134 -9.46 -17.35 -3.98
C MET A 134 -8.23 -16.59 -4.49
N PRO A 135 -7.43 -17.19 -5.40
CA PRO A 135 -6.39 -16.47 -6.11
C PRO A 135 -6.94 -15.30 -6.93
N THR A 136 -6.04 -14.42 -7.39
CA THR A 136 -6.38 -13.30 -8.29
C THR A 136 -6.89 -13.81 -9.64
N ARG A 137 -8.22 -13.81 -9.81
CA ARG A 137 -8.91 -14.17 -11.06
C ARG A 137 -10.20 -13.37 -11.23
N VAL A 138 -10.73 -13.31 -12.46
CA VAL A 138 -11.90 -12.49 -12.81
C VAL A 138 -13.15 -12.94 -12.04
N GLU A 139 -13.31 -14.23 -11.78
CA GLU A 139 -14.41 -14.78 -10.99
C GLU A 139 -14.37 -14.29 -9.54
N ALA A 140 -13.17 -14.17 -8.97
CA ALA A 140 -12.96 -13.63 -7.63
C ALA A 140 -13.37 -12.15 -7.57
N ILE A 141 -12.98 -11.37 -8.58
CA ILE A 141 -13.40 -9.96 -8.74
C ILE A 141 -14.92 -9.86 -8.91
N ALA A 142 -15.55 -10.75 -9.68
CA ALA A 142 -16.99 -10.78 -9.89
C ALA A 142 -17.76 -11.08 -8.59
N VAL A 143 -17.23 -11.92 -7.69
CA VAL A 143 -17.82 -12.15 -6.35
C VAL A 143 -17.85 -10.85 -5.53
N LEU A 144 -16.77 -10.06 -5.54
CA LEU A 144 -16.70 -8.79 -4.81
C LEU A 144 -17.72 -7.78 -5.35
N HIS A 145 -17.81 -7.66 -6.67
CA HIS A 145 -18.80 -6.81 -7.34
C HIS A 145 -20.24 -7.28 -7.09
N ALA A 146 -20.50 -8.58 -7.11
CA ALA A 146 -21.82 -9.15 -6.84
C ALA A 146 -22.29 -8.90 -5.41
N ALA A 147 -21.39 -9.02 -4.42
CA ALA A 147 -21.69 -8.69 -3.04
C ALA A 147 -22.09 -7.21 -2.91
N ALA A 148 -21.28 -6.30 -3.45
CA ALA A 148 -21.58 -4.87 -3.45
C ALA A 148 -22.88 -4.52 -4.19
N ARG A 149 -23.17 -5.20 -5.32
CA ARG A 149 -24.40 -5.00 -6.10
C ARG A 149 -25.65 -5.24 -5.27
N ILE A 150 -25.62 -6.19 -4.34
CA ILE A 150 -26.77 -6.55 -3.48
C ILE A 150 -26.68 -5.95 -2.07
N GLY A 151 -25.71 -5.07 -1.82
CA GLY A 151 -25.49 -4.44 -0.51
C GLY A 151 -24.92 -5.39 0.55
N ALA A 152 -24.38 -6.54 0.15
CA ALA A 152 -23.60 -7.42 1.02
C ALA A 152 -22.17 -6.88 1.16
N ILE A 153 -21.52 -7.25 2.26
CA ILE A 153 -20.20 -6.72 2.64
C ILE A 153 -19.16 -7.79 2.34
N ALA A 154 -18.32 -7.55 1.33
CA ALA A 154 -17.28 -8.49 0.97
C ALA A 154 -16.05 -8.37 1.88
N SER A 155 -15.33 -9.45 2.10
CA SER A 155 -13.99 -9.45 2.68
C SER A 155 -13.09 -10.36 1.85
N SER A 156 -12.08 -9.78 1.22
CA SER A 156 -11.08 -10.54 0.46
C SER A 156 -9.93 -10.95 1.36
N VAL A 157 -9.49 -12.19 1.25
CA VAL A 157 -8.41 -12.78 2.06
C VAL A 157 -7.40 -13.43 1.15
N TYR A 158 -6.13 -13.07 1.29
CA TYR A 158 -5.03 -13.64 0.52
C TYR A 158 -5.03 -15.17 0.59
N ALA A 159 -5.10 -15.82 -0.58
CA ALA A 159 -5.22 -17.28 -0.72
C ALA A 159 -3.97 -18.07 -0.24
N GLY A 160 -2.89 -17.38 0.15
CA GLY A 160 -1.71 -18.01 0.75
C GLY A 160 -1.75 -18.12 2.29
N PHE A 161 -2.79 -17.62 2.96
CA PHE A 161 -2.89 -17.71 4.42
C PHE A 161 -3.17 -19.13 4.92
N SER A 162 -2.71 -19.43 6.14
CA SER A 162 -2.99 -20.70 6.81
C SER A 162 -4.44 -20.80 7.30
N ALA A 163 -4.88 -22.02 7.61
CA ALA A 163 -6.21 -22.28 8.15
C ALA A 163 -6.53 -21.47 9.41
N LYS A 164 -5.53 -21.29 10.29
CA LYS A 164 -5.69 -20.46 11.50
C LYS A 164 -5.90 -18.99 11.15
N ALA A 165 -5.06 -18.44 10.27
CA ALA A 165 -5.16 -17.04 9.86
C ALA A 165 -6.45 -16.74 9.08
N LEU A 166 -6.98 -17.73 8.35
CA LEU A 166 -8.30 -17.67 7.72
C LEU A 166 -9.41 -17.70 8.77
N LEU A 167 -9.38 -18.64 9.72
CA LEU A 167 -10.40 -18.73 10.79
C LEU A 167 -10.51 -17.43 11.58
N ASP A 168 -9.38 -16.85 11.98
CA ASP A 168 -9.38 -15.60 12.76
C ASP A 168 -10.09 -14.46 11.99
N ARG A 169 -10.05 -14.46 10.65
CA ARG A 169 -10.76 -13.49 9.80
C ARG A 169 -12.23 -13.83 9.61
N VAL A 170 -12.55 -15.12 9.41
CA VAL A 170 -13.93 -15.63 9.33
C VAL A 170 -14.72 -15.23 10.58
N GLU A 171 -14.14 -15.47 11.76
CA GLU A 171 -14.73 -15.11 13.05
C GLU A 171 -14.84 -13.59 13.21
N LEU A 172 -13.76 -12.86 12.90
CA LEU A 172 -13.69 -11.41 13.07
C LEU A 172 -14.81 -10.65 12.35
N ILE A 173 -15.16 -11.07 11.14
CA ILE A 173 -16.21 -10.41 10.34
C ILE A 173 -17.57 -11.09 10.49
N GLY A 174 -17.63 -12.28 11.11
CA GLY A 174 -18.81 -13.13 11.15
C GLY A 174 -19.28 -13.48 9.74
N ALA A 175 -18.42 -14.11 8.93
CA ALA A 175 -18.74 -14.47 7.55
C ALA A 175 -19.90 -15.46 7.48
N LYS A 176 -20.85 -15.25 6.56
CA LYS A 176 -21.99 -16.14 6.31
C LYS A 176 -21.71 -17.14 5.20
N VAL A 177 -21.04 -16.68 4.15
CA VAL A 177 -20.69 -17.50 2.97
C VAL A 177 -19.20 -17.32 2.68
N ILE A 178 -18.52 -18.42 2.35
CA ILE A 178 -17.15 -18.40 1.81
C ILE A 178 -17.19 -18.79 0.34
N PHE A 179 -16.56 -17.99 -0.51
CA PHE A 179 -16.19 -18.36 -1.88
C PHE A 179 -14.71 -18.76 -1.88
N THR A 180 -14.42 -19.97 -2.35
CA THR A 180 -13.07 -20.53 -2.43
C THR A 180 -12.87 -21.23 -3.76
N GLN A 181 -11.62 -21.57 -4.05
CA GLN A 181 -11.25 -22.49 -5.11
C GLN A 181 -10.85 -23.83 -4.51
N ASP A 182 -10.91 -24.91 -5.29
CA ASP A 182 -10.47 -26.25 -4.90
C ASP A 182 -8.96 -26.32 -4.65
N PHE A 183 -8.17 -26.10 -5.70
CA PHE A 183 -6.72 -26.17 -5.73
C PHE A 183 -6.16 -24.94 -6.41
N ASN A 184 -4.90 -24.61 -6.13
CA ASN A 184 -4.14 -23.62 -6.88
C ASN A 184 -2.78 -24.18 -7.27
N MET A 185 -2.11 -23.56 -8.24
CA MET A 185 -0.72 -23.86 -8.58
C MET A 185 0.14 -22.64 -8.29
N ARG A 186 1.30 -22.84 -7.67
CA ARG A 186 2.30 -21.77 -7.50
C ARG A 186 3.69 -22.33 -7.70
N ARG A 187 4.39 -21.83 -8.71
CA ARG A 187 5.71 -22.31 -9.15
C ARG A 187 5.71 -23.83 -9.38
N GLY A 188 4.69 -24.34 -10.06
CA GLY A 188 4.50 -25.77 -10.30
C GLY A 188 4.14 -26.61 -9.06
N LYS A 189 3.91 -25.99 -7.89
CA LYS A 189 3.45 -26.70 -6.68
C LYS A 189 1.94 -26.56 -6.51
N LEU A 190 1.25 -27.70 -6.44
CA LEU A 190 -0.18 -27.77 -6.15
C LEU A 190 -0.46 -27.41 -4.68
N ILE A 191 -1.45 -26.55 -4.45
CA ILE A 191 -1.89 -26.07 -3.14
C ILE A 191 -3.36 -26.45 -2.96
N ASP A 192 -3.68 -27.13 -1.86
CA ASP A 192 -5.05 -27.55 -1.51
C ASP A 192 -5.78 -26.42 -0.76
N LEU A 193 -6.40 -25.50 -1.49
CA LEU A 193 -7.10 -24.34 -0.92
C LEU A 193 -8.35 -24.76 -0.16
N LYS A 194 -9.14 -25.69 -0.72
CA LYS A 194 -10.33 -26.22 -0.05
C LYS A 194 -9.99 -26.94 1.25
N GLY A 195 -8.89 -27.68 1.30
CA GLY A 195 -8.38 -28.30 2.52
C GLY A 195 -8.04 -27.28 3.61
N ILE A 196 -7.53 -26.10 3.24
CA ILE A 196 -7.28 -25.00 4.19
C ILE A 196 -8.59 -24.44 4.74
N VAL A 197 -9.60 -24.23 3.89
CA VAL A 197 -10.94 -23.79 4.32
C VAL A 197 -11.56 -24.82 5.28
N ASP A 198 -11.45 -26.12 4.97
CA ASP A 198 -11.91 -27.18 5.86
C ASP A 198 -11.19 -27.19 7.19
N GLY A 199 -9.87 -26.97 7.18
CA GLY A 199 -9.06 -26.79 8.38
C GLY A 199 -9.54 -25.61 9.24
N ALA A 200 -9.86 -24.48 8.62
CA ALA A 200 -10.35 -23.29 9.30
C ALA A 200 -11.72 -23.53 9.94
N LEU A 201 -12.62 -24.23 9.24
CA LEU A 201 -14.01 -24.45 9.66
C LEU A 201 -14.20 -25.66 10.58
N ARG A 202 -13.13 -26.32 11.07
CA ARG A 202 -13.25 -27.43 12.03
C ARG A 202 -13.83 -26.97 13.37
N SER A 203 -13.49 -25.76 13.80
CA SER A 203 -13.98 -25.16 15.04
C SER A 203 -15.37 -24.54 14.83
N LYS A 204 -16.42 -25.37 14.81
CA LYS A 204 -17.80 -24.92 14.56
C LYS A 204 -18.29 -23.81 15.50
N GLU A 205 -17.80 -23.78 16.74
CA GLU A 205 -18.16 -22.77 17.74
C GLU A 205 -17.63 -21.36 17.41
N ARG A 206 -16.66 -21.25 16.50
CA ARG A 206 -16.01 -19.98 16.11
C ARG A 206 -16.44 -19.45 14.74
N THR A 207 -17.44 -20.06 14.10
CA THR A 207 -17.83 -19.70 12.74
C THR A 207 -19.33 -19.59 12.57
N THR A 208 -19.75 -18.59 11.79
CA THR A 208 -21.14 -18.36 11.35
C THR A 208 -21.36 -18.79 9.90
N VAL A 209 -20.40 -19.52 9.31
CA VAL A 209 -20.44 -19.90 7.90
C VAL A 209 -21.51 -20.96 7.67
N GLU A 210 -22.51 -20.62 6.86
CA GLU A 210 -23.60 -21.50 6.47
C GLU A 210 -23.26 -22.27 5.19
N LYS A 211 -22.58 -21.61 4.25
CA LYS A 211 -22.28 -22.16 2.92
C LYS A 211 -20.85 -21.88 2.48
N VAL A 212 -20.26 -22.86 1.78
CA VAL A 212 -18.98 -22.73 1.08
C VAL A 212 -19.21 -23.02 -0.40
N VAL A 213 -18.95 -22.05 -1.25
CA VAL A 213 -19.02 -22.19 -2.71
C VAL A 213 -17.61 -22.46 -3.23
N VAL A 214 -17.42 -23.59 -3.91
CA VAL A 214 -16.11 -24.07 -4.37
C VAL A 214 -16.02 -23.97 -5.89
N PHE A 215 -15.11 -23.13 -6.38
CA PHE A 215 -14.73 -23.05 -7.78
C PHE A 215 -13.79 -24.21 -8.13
N LYS A 216 -14.09 -24.94 -9.21
CA LYS A 216 -13.23 -26.02 -9.71
C LYS A 216 -12.19 -25.44 -10.67
N SER A 217 -10.92 -25.51 -10.28
CA SER A 217 -9.82 -24.96 -11.06
C SER A 217 -9.38 -25.88 -12.18
N GLU A 218 -8.71 -25.29 -13.16
CA GLU A 218 -8.14 -25.99 -14.32
C GLU A 218 -6.78 -26.66 -14.02
N TYR A 219 -6.28 -26.62 -12.77
CA TYR A 219 -4.94 -27.08 -12.40
C TYR A 219 -4.80 -28.60 -12.23
N THR A 220 -5.88 -29.31 -11.92
CA THR A 220 -5.83 -30.75 -11.63
C THR A 220 -7.19 -31.42 -11.82
N GLU A 221 -7.19 -32.71 -12.14
CA GLU A 221 -8.40 -33.56 -12.15
C GLU A 221 -8.76 -34.09 -10.74
N LYS A 222 -7.91 -33.83 -9.73
CA LYS A 222 -8.18 -34.25 -8.35
C LYS A 222 -9.46 -33.56 -7.85
N GLU A 223 -10.38 -34.35 -7.30
CA GLU A 223 -11.58 -33.80 -6.69
C GLU A 223 -11.30 -33.27 -5.27
N PRO A 224 -11.84 -32.10 -4.89
CA PRO A 224 -11.75 -31.60 -3.53
C PRO A 224 -12.64 -32.41 -2.58
N GLN A 225 -12.30 -32.42 -1.29
CA GLN A 225 -13.23 -32.92 -0.28
C GLN A 225 -14.39 -31.95 -0.10
N MET A 226 -15.62 -32.48 -0.12
CA MET A 226 -16.87 -31.72 0.02
C MET A 226 -17.65 -32.19 1.25
N GLN A 227 -18.09 -31.24 2.08
CA GLN A 227 -18.93 -31.49 3.26
C GLN A 227 -20.40 -31.28 2.91
N GLY A 228 -21.18 -32.37 2.91
CA GLY A 228 -22.61 -32.34 2.60
C GLY A 228 -23.38 -31.35 3.47
N GLY A 229 -24.29 -30.60 2.85
CA GLY A 229 -25.12 -29.58 3.50
C GLY A 229 -24.46 -28.21 3.63
N ARG A 230 -23.12 -28.13 3.69
CA ARG A 230 -22.35 -26.88 3.78
C ARG A 230 -21.73 -26.47 2.44
N ASP A 231 -21.09 -27.42 1.76
CA ASP A 231 -20.32 -27.13 0.54
C ASP A 231 -21.19 -27.34 -0.70
N MET A 232 -20.93 -26.53 -1.73
CA MET A 232 -21.52 -26.69 -3.05
C MET A 232 -20.54 -26.26 -4.13
N PHE A 233 -20.67 -26.81 -5.33
CA PHE A 233 -19.86 -26.39 -6.47
C PHE A 233 -20.33 -25.04 -7.02
N PHE A 234 -19.41 -24.33 -7.67
CA PHE A 234 -19.69 -23.02 -8.24
C PHE A 234 -20.80 -23.06 -9.29
N GLU A 235 -20.88 -24.13 -10.09
CA GLU A 235 -21.92 -24.33 -11.10
C GLU A 235 -23.30 -24.53 -10.47
N GLU A 236 -23.37 -25.22 -9.33
CA GLU A 236 -24.61 -25.39 -8.55
C GLU A 236 -25.07 -24.04 -8.00
N PHE A 237 -24.14 -23.26 -7.43
CA PHE A 237 -24.40 -21.88 -7.01
C PHE A 237 -24.91 -21.03 -8.17
N LEU A 238 -24.23 -21.06 -9.32
CA LEU A 238 -24.60 -20.26 -10.49
C LEU A 238 -25.99 -20.62 -11.02
N ASN A 239 -26.38 -21.90 -10.97
CA ASN A 239 -27.72 -22.34 -11.35
C ASN A 239 -28.84 -21.70 -10.50
N MET A 240 -28.55 -21.34 -9.24
CA MET A 240 -29.50 -20.65 -8.37
C MET A 240 -29.84 -19.23 -8.84
N SER A 241 -29.06 -18.66 -9.79
CA SER A 241 -29.36 -17.35 -10.37
C SER A 241 -30.74 -17.26 -11.03
N LYS A 242 -31.32 -18.41 -11.42
CA LYS A 242 -32.68 -18.50 -11.97
C LYS A 242 -33.77 -18.11 -10.96
N ASP A 243 -33.48 -18.26 -9.67
CA ASP A 243 -34.43 -18.08 -8.57
C ASP A 243 -34.19 -16.78 -7.78
N GLY A 244 -33.17 -16.00 -8.17
CA GLY A 244 -32.77 -14.77 -7.50
C GLY A 244 -32.88 -13.53 -8.39
N SER A 245 -32.88 -12.36 -7.76
CA SER A 245 -32.90 -11.09 -8.47
C SER A 245 -31.47 -10.55 -8.67
N PRO A 246 -31.11 -10.08 -9.88
CA PRO A 246 -29.84 -9.39 -10.14
C PRO A 246 -29.93 -7.88 -9.87
N GLU A 247 -31.03 -7.36 -9.33
CA GLU A 247 -31.25 -5.91 -9.23
C GLU A 247 -30.28 -5.22 -8.27
N VAL A 248 -29.95 -3.96 -8.55
CA VAL A 248 -29.05 -3.19 -7.70
C VAL A 248 -29.74 -2.82 -6.39
N GLU A 249 -29.07 -3.10 -5.27
CA GLU A 249 -29.45 -2.58 -3.97
C GLU A 249 -28.89 -1.16 -3.82
N TRP A 250 -29.77 -0.17 -3.76
CA TRP A 250 -29.39 1.23 -3.59
C TRP A 250 -29.18 1.52 -2.11
N VAL A 251 -27.96 1.92 -1.75
CA VAL A 251 -27.54 2.07 -0.36
C VAL A 251 -27.17 3.52 -0.05
N GLU A 252 -27.30 3.89 1.22
CA GLU A 252 -26.79 5.17 1.69
C GLU A 252 -25.26 5.19 1.61
N SER A 253 -24.69 6.36 1.32
CA SER A 253 -23.25 6.59 1.14
C SER A 253 -22.37 5.89 2.19
N ASN A 254 -22.80 5.89 3.46
CA ASN A 254 -21.99 5.39 4.57
C ASN A 254 -22.29 3.93 4.93
N GLU A 255 -23.06 3.21 4.12
CA GLU A 255 -23.22 1.76 4.26
C GLU A 255 -21.87 1.07 3.94
N PRO A 256 -21.49 0.03 4.70
CA PRO A 256 -20.23 -0.68 4.45
C PRO A 256 -20.23 -1.36 3.08
N LEU A 257 -19.14 -1.16 2.33
CA LEU A 257 -18.90 -1.77 1.04
C LEU A 257 -18.09 -3.07 1.18
N PHE A 258 -16.94 -2.98 1.86
CA PHE A 258 -16.08 -4.13 2.12
C PHE A 258 -15.30 -3.97 3.43
N ILE A 259 -14.78 -5.09 3.92
CA ILE A 259 -13.90 -5.16 5.09
C ILE A 259 -12.57 -5.75 4.63
N THR A 260 -11.45 -5.12 5.01
CA THR A 260 -10.10 -5.63 4.73
C THR A 260 -9.36 -5.88 6.05
N PRO A 261 -9.31 -7.13 6.54
CA PRO A 261 -8.56 -7.45 7.76
C PRO A 261 -7.04 -7.35 7.57
N THR A 262 -6.40 -6.39 8.25
CA THR A 262 -4.94 -6.17 8.19
C THR A 262 -4.22 -6.75 9.40
N SER A 263 -2.98 -7.20 9.20
CA SER A 263 -2.09 -7.51 10.33
C SER A 263 -1.74 -6.21 11.05
N GLY A 264 -2.22 -6.04 12.27
CA GLY A 264 -1.77 -4.97 13.16
C GLY A 264 -0.52 -5.37 13.94
N THR A 265 0.02 -4.44 14.73
CA THR A 265 1.05 -4.72 15.74
C THR A 265 0.54 -5.63 16.87
N THR A 266 -0.78 -5.82 16.94
CA THR A 266 -1.48 -6.75 17.83
C THR A 266 -1.65 -8.13 17.20
N ALA A 267 -1.69 -9.19 18.01
CA ALA A 267 -1.92 -10.56 17.55
C ALA A 267 -3.26 -10.77 16.78
N LYS A 268 -4.24 -9.87 16.93
CA LYS A 268 -5.53 -9.89 16.23
C LYS A 268 -5.52 -8.92 15.03
N PRO A 269 -5.95 -9.33 13.83
CA PRO A 269 -5.99 -8.45 12.66
C PRO A 269 -7.07 -7.36 12.79
N LYS A 270 -6.79 -6.14 12.32
CA LYS A 270 -7.73 -5.01 12.34
C LYS A 270 -8.72 -5.09 11.17
N PRO A 271 -10.03 -5.14 11.40
CA PRO A 271 -11.02 -5.21 10.32
C PRO A 271 -11.38 -3.82 9.81
N VAL A 272 -10.54 -3.28 8.92
CA VAL A 272 -10.75 -1.95 8.32
C VAL A 272 -12.00 -1.96 7.44
N VAL A 273 -12.87 -0.97 7.60
CA VAL A 273 -14.15 -0.86 6.87
C VAL A 273 -14.08 0.29 5.86
N HIS A 274 -14.41 0.00 4.61
CA HIS A 274 -14.62 1.03 3.58
C HIS A 274 -16.10 1.13 3.23
N LYS A 275 -16.56 2.35 2.96
CA LYS A 275 -17.99 2.69 2.76
C LYS A 275 -18.27 3.08 1.32
N HIS A 276 -19.49 2.84 0.85
CA HIS A 276 -19.85 3.01 -0.56
C HIS A 276 -19.50 4.38 -1.16
N GLY A 277 -20.00 5.49 -0.62
CA GLY A 277 -19.75 6.82 -1.19
C GLY A 277 -18.32 7.33 -0.94
N PRO A 278 -17.83 7.35 0.31
CA PRO A 278 -16.56 8.01 0.64
C PRO A 278 -15.35 7.35 0.00
N PHE A 279 -15.34 6.01 -0.08
CA PHE A 279 -14.29 5.25 -0.74
C PHE A 279 -14.21 5.58 -2.24
N GLN A 280 -15.36 5.62 -2.93
CA GLN A 280 -15.39 5.91 -4.37
C GLN A 280 -14.86 7.30 -4.68
N VAL A 281 -15.27 8.33 -3.92
CA VAL A 281 -14.78 9.70 -4.11
C VAL A 281 -13.26 9.75 -3.97
N HIS A 282 -12.70 9.12 -2.94
CA HIS A 282 -11.25 9.13 -2.76
C HIS A 282 -10.51 8.36 -3.86
N VAL A 283 -10.97 7.16 -4.22
CA VAL A 283 -10.31 6.31 -5.22
C VAL A 283 -10.40 6.92 -6.62
N VAL A 284 -11.50 7.57 -6.97
CA VAL A 284 -11.63 8.29 -8.25
C VAL A 284 -10.72 9.52 -8.27
N ALA A 285 -10.70 10.31 -7.20
CA ALA A 285 -9.83 11.48 -7.10
C ALA A 285 -8.36 11.09 -7.28
N MET A 286 -7.89 10.06 -6.56
CA MET A 286 -6.51 9.60 -6.65
C MET A 286 -6.21 8.87 -7.95
N GLY A 287 -7.19 8.13 -8.52
CA GLY A 287 -7.08 7.56 -9.85
C GLY A 287 -6.81 8.61 -10.93
N ARG A 288 -7.43 9.79 -10.82
CA ARG A 288 -7.17 10.94 -11.70
C ARG A 288 -5.86 11.63 -11.36
N TRP A 289 -5.65 12.00 -10.11
CA TRP A 289 -4.56 12.89 -9.73
C TRP A 289 -3.20 12.21 -9.65
N VAL A 290 -3.15 10.95 -9.23
CA VAL A 290 -1.89 10.19 -9.08
C VAL A 290 -1.65 9.31 -10.29
N TYR A 291 -2.68 8.59 -10.76
CA TYR A 291 -2.50 7.60 -11.82
C TYR A 291 -2.91 8.08 -13.21
N ASP A 292 -3.50 9.28 -13.32
CA ASP A 292 -3.97 9.85 -14.59
C ASP A 292 -4.93 8.92 -15.37
N LEU A 293 -5.67 8.05 -14.67
CA LEU A 293 -6.44 6.97 -15.32
C LEU A 293 -7.47 7.53 -16.29
N GLY A 294 -7.42 7.02 -17.52
CA GLY A 294 -8.38 7.31 -18.58
C GLY A 294 -8.78 6.05 -19.33
N PRO A 295 -9.80 6.13 -20.20
CA PRO A 295 -10.31 4.96 -20.89
C PRO A 295 -9.21 4.28 -21.71
N GLU A 296 -8.34 5.01 -22.39
CA GLU A 296 -7.34 4.41 -23.29
C GLU A 296 -6.18 3.70 -22.56
N ASP A 297 -6.22 3.63 -21.24
CA ASP A 297 -5.19 2.95 -20.46
C ASP A 297 -5.40 1.45 -20.33
N THR A 298 -4.29 0.72 -20.42
CA THR A 298 -4.16 -0.66 -19.95
C THR A 298 -3.33 -0.65 -18.68
N TRP A 299 -4.01 -0.88 -17.57
CA TRP A 299 -3.44 -0.87 -16.23
C TRP A 299 -3.02 -2.27 -15.83
N PHE A 300 -1.79 -2.42 -15.35
CA PHE A 300 -1.33 -3.66 -14.73
C PHE A 300 -0.89 -3.37 -13.30
N ILE A 301 -1.63 -3.93 -12.34
CA ILE A 301 -1.25 -3.91 -10.93
C ILE A 301 -0.83 -5.31 -10.52
N THR A 302 0.41 -5.46 -10.05
CA THR A 302 0.98 -6.76 -9.69
C THR A 302 0.54 -7.27 -8.32
N SER A 303 -0.32 -6.52 -7.62
CA SER A 303 -0.87 -6.90 -6.32
C SER A 303 -2.00 -7.92 -6.46
N ASP A 304 -2.25 -8.70 -5.41
CA ASP A 304 -3.32 -9.69 -5.35
C ASP A 304 -4.64 -9.07 -4.83
N VAL A 305 -5.79 -9.64 -5.23
CA VAL A 305 -7.14 -9.22 -4.80
C VAL A 305 -7.37 -9.32 -3.28
N GLY A 306 -6.51 -10.03 -2.55
CA GLY A 306 -6.50 -10.14 -1.09
C GLY A 306 -5.83 -8.96 -0.36
N TRP A 307 -5.22 -8.03 -1.10
CA TRP A 307 -4.59 -6.83 -0.54
C TRP A 307 -5.31 -5.56 -0.98
N GLN A 308 -5.22 -4.50 -0.17
CA GLN A 308 -5.91 -3.25 -0.46
C GLN A 308 -5.51 -2.64 -1.82
N ALA A 309 -4.26 -2.80 -2.26
CA ALA A 309 -3.81 -2.32 -3.56
C ALA A 309 -4.62 -2.94 -4.72
N GLY A 310 -4.74 -4.28 -4.74
CA GLY A 310 -5.59 -5.00 -5.67
C GLY A 310 -7.07 -4.63 -5.52
N VAL A 311 -7.61 -4.58 -4.30
CA VAL A 311 -9.01 -4.15 -4.09
C VAL A 311 -9.25 -2.75 -4.67
N SER A 312 -8.36 -1.80 -4.40
CA SER A 312 -8.61 -0.40 -4.74
C SER A 312 -8.40 -0.09 -6.23
N TYR A 313 -7.41 -0.70 -6.89
CA TYR A 313 -7.07 -0.38 -8.29
C TYR A 313 -6.99 -1.59 -9.22
N MET A 314 -7.50 -2.76 -8.82
CA MET A 314 -7.87 -3.84 -9.73
C MET A 314 -9.38 -4.01 -9.77
N VAL A 315 -10.03 -4.08 -8.60
CA VAL A 315 -11.47 -4.34 -8.48
C VAL A 315 -12.29 -3.07 -8.72
N TRP A 316 -11.90 -1.96 -8.09
CA TRP A 316 -12.71 -0.73 -8.09
C TRP A 316 -12.18 0.36 -9.04
N GLY A 317 -11.09 1.02 -8.66
CA GLY A 317 -10.69 2.31 -9.23
C GLY A 317 -10.38 2.34 -10.72
N VAL A 318 -10.11 1.21 -11.38
CA VAL A 318 -9.82 1.17 -12.83
C VAL A 318 -11.09 1.09 -13.68
N PRO A 319 -12.02 0.14 -13.43
CA PRO A 319 -13.28 0.03 -14.18
C PRO A 319 -14.08 1.33 -14.37
N ILE A 320 -14.14 2.20 -13.36
CA ILE A 320 -14.91 3.45 -13.43
C ILE A 320 -14.43 4.43 -14.51
N PHE A 321 -13.17 4.36 -14.91
CA PHE A 321 -12.59 5.18 -16.00
C PHE A 321 -12.82 4.59 -17.39
N GLY A 322 -13.43 3.40 -17.50
CA GLY A 322 -13.52 2.66 -18.76
C GLY A 322 -12.17 2.13 -19.24
N ALA A 323 -11.19 2.01 -18.33
CA ALA A 323 -9.86 1.47 -18.58
C ALA A 323 -9.86 -0.07 -18.50
N THR A 324 -8.84 -0.70 -19.08
CA THR A 324 -8.64 -2.15 -19.04
C THR A 324 -7.65 -2.51 -17.94
N SER A 325 -7.96 -3.51 -17.11
CA SER A 325 -7.08 -4.01 -16.05
C SER A 325 -6.55 -5.40 -16.38
N VAL A 326 -5.24 -5.60 -16.32
CA VAL A 326 -4.60 -6.90 -16.41
C VAL A 326 -4.68 -7.61 -15.07
N VAL A 327 -5.28 -8.79 -15.05
CA VAL A 327 -5.47 -9.66 -13.89
C VAL A 327 -4.51 -10.84 -14.03
N PHE A 328 -3.37 -10.74 -13.36
CA PHE A 328 -2.31 -11.75 -13.46
C PHE A 328 -2.38 -12.77 -12.32
N ASP A 329 -2.56 -14.04 -12.66
CA ASP A 329 -2.51 -15.18 -11.77
C ASP A 329 -1.21 -15.96 -12.00
N GLY A 330 -0.24 -15.78 -11.11
CA GLY A 330 1.06 -16.42 -11.24
C GLY A 330 2.16 -15.73 -10.47
N ALA A 331 3.35 -16.31 -10.53
CA ALA A 331 4.55 -15.68 -10.00
C ALA A 331 5.21 -14.78 -11.07
N PRO A 332 5.85 -13.68 -10.67
CA PRO A 332 6.60 -12.81 -11.57
C PRO A 332 7.70 -13.51 -12.39
N ASP A 333 8.22 -14.62 -11.85
CA ASP A 333 9.44 -15.28 -12.30
C ASP A 333 9.24 -16.76 -12.64
N TYR A 334 8.00 -17.20 -12.84
CA TYR A 334 7.68 -18.58 -13.19
C TYR A 334 6.59 -18.65 -14.27
N PRO A 335 6.75 -19.49 -15.31
CA PRO A 335 7.82 -20.49 -15.51
C PRO A 335 9.19 -19.90 -15.89
N ARG A 336 9.27 -18.60 -16.19
CA ARG A 336 10.52 -17.91 -16.55
C ARG A 336 10.65 -16.57 -15.83
N PRO A 337 11.87 -16.04 -15.63
CA PRO A 337 12.09 -14.73 -14.99
C PRO A 337 11.51 -13.52 -15.73
N ASP A 338 11.04 -13.68 -16.98
CA ASP A 338 10.53 -12.61 -17.82
C ASP A 338 9.00 -12.48 -17.87
N MET A 339 8.24 -13.23 -17.06
CA MET A 339 6.78 -13.28 -17.20
C MET A 339 6.09 -11.91 -17.15
N TRP A 340 6.46 -11.03 -16.22
CA TRP A 340 5.82 -9.70 -16.16
C TRP A 340 6.20 -8.79 -17.33
N TRP A 341 7.42 -8.91 -17.87
CA TRP A 341 7.83 -8.17 -19.07
C TRP A 341 7.05 -8.63 -20.30
N GLU A 342 6.88 -9.94 -20.45
CA GLU A 342 6.05 -10.53 -21.51
C GLU A 342 4.59 -10.08 -21.41
N VAL A 343 4.02 -10.06 -20.20
CA VAL A 343 2.64 -9.59 -19.97
C VAL A 343 2.49 -8.11 -20.33
N ILE A 344 3.50 -7.28 -20.01
CA ILE A 344 3.52 -5.85 -20.35
C ILE A 344 3.51 -5.66 -21.87
N GLU A 345 4.40 -6.33 -22.59
CA GLU A 345 4.51 -6.26 -24.05
C GLU A 345 3.23 -6.76 -24.72
N ARG A 346 2.79 -7.98 -24.37
CA ARG A 346 1.65 -8.65 -25.00
C ARG A 346 0.36 -7.84 -24.87
N ASN A 347 0.14 -7.26 -23.69
CA ASN A 347 -1.08 -6.50 -23.39
C ASN A 347 -0.92 -5.00 -23.65
N ARG A 348 0.26 -4.56 -24.16
CA ARG A 348 0.59 -3.15 -24.38
C ARG A 348 0.27 -2.28 -23.17
N VAL A 349 0.67 -2.75 -21.98
CA VAL A 349 0.41 -2.06 -20.71
C VAL A 349 0.92 -0.62 -20.80
N THR A 350 0.07 0.34 -20.43
CA THR A 350 0.42 1.77 -20.41
C THR A 350 0.85 2.24 -19.03
N LYS A 351 0.33 1.61 -17.98
CA LYS A 351 0.57 1.99 -16.59
C LYS A 351 0.78 0.76 -15.73
N LEU A 352 1.92 0.71 -15.04
CA LEU A 352 2.28 -0.38 -14.15
C LEU A 352 2.23 0.08 -12.70
N TRP A 353 1.61 -0.69 -11.82
CA TRP A 353 1.80 -0.61 -10.38
C TRP A 353 2.53 -1.86 -9.92
N ILE A 354 3.66 -1.68 -9.24
CA ILE A 354 4.54 -2.76 -8.76
C ILE A 354 5.03 -2.46 -7.35
N SER A 355 5.14 -3.45 -6.47
CA SER A 355 5.76 -3.22 -5.15
C SER A 355 7.28 -3.11 -5.25
N PRO A 356 7.96 -2.43 -4.31
CA PRO A 356 9.43 -2.43 -4.24
C PRO A 356 10.02 -3.84 -4.19
N THR A 357 9.40 -4.78 -3.46
CA THR A 357 9.75 -6.21 -3.47
C THR A 357 9.69 -6.80 -4.87
N GLY A 358 8.67 -6.46 -5.65
CA GLY A 358 8.59 -6.86 -7.06
C GLY A 358 9.74 -6.31 -7.89
N ILE A 359 10.09 -5.03 -7.71
CA ILE A 359 11.23 -4.41 -8.40
C ILE A 359 12.54 -5.12 -8.03
N ARG A 360 12.83 -5.30 -6.73
CA ARG A 360 14.05 -5.95 -6.24
C ARG A 360 14.17 -7.39 -6.72
N LEU A 361 13.07 -8.13 -6.75
CA LEU A 361 13.03 -9.48 -7.30
C LEU A 361 13.46 -9.50 -8.78
N LEU A 362 12.95 -8.58 -9.59
CA LEU A 362 13.33 -8.49 -11.00
C LEU A 362 14.78 -8.02 -11.16
N SER A 363 15.23 -7.07 -10.33
CA SER A 363 16.62 -6.58 -10.34
C SER A 363 17.66 -7.68 -10.12
N LYS A 364 17.31 -8.73 -9.36
CA LYS A 364 18.17 -9.91 -9.15
C LYS A 364 18.57 -10.59 -10.46
N TYR A 365 17.70 -10.57 -11.46
CA TYR A 365 17.90 -11.22 -12.75
C TYR A 365 18.60 -10.32 -13.79
N GLY A 366 18.92 -9.07 -13.41
CA GLY A 366 19.52 -8.09 -14.32
C GLY A 366 18.55 -7.59 -15.40
N THR A 367 19.08 -6.85 -16.38
CA THR A 367 18.26 -6.18 -17.42
C THR A 367 18.02 -7.05 -18.66
N GLU A 368 18.76 -8.15 -18.82
CA GLU A 368 18.73 -9.00 -20.03
C GLU A 368 17.36 -9.62 -20.30
N TYR A 369 16.58 -9.93 -19.27
CA TYR A 369 15.21 -10.42 -19.44
C TYR A 369 14.26 -9.34 -19.91
N ALA A 370 14.35 -8.13 -19.36
CA ALA A 370 13.52 -7.01 -19.77
C ALA A 370 13.82 -6.58 -21.21
N ARG A 371 15.10 -6.59 -21.63
CA ARG A 371 15.56 -6.22 -22.98
C ARG A 371 15.01 -7.11 -24.11
N LYS A 372 14.45 -8.28 -23.78
CA LYS A 372 13.82 -9.18 -24.75
C LYS A 372 12.43 -8.73 -25.19
N HIS A 373 11.84 -7.75 -24.50
CA HIS A 373 10.45 -7.34 -24.67
C HIS A 373 10.33 -5.88 -25.09
N ASP A 374 9.34 -5.58 -25.92
CA ASP A 374 8.94 -4.22 -26.25
C ASP A 374 8.14 -3.58 -25.10
N LEU A 375 8.82 -2.71 -24.34
CA LEU A 375 8.24 -1.94 -23.25
C LEU A 375 7.79 -0.53 -23.68
N SER A 376 7.70 -0.24 -24.98
CA SER A 376 7.39 1.10 -25.51
C SER A 376 5.99 1.61 -25.19
N SER A 377 5.05 0.73 -24.83
CA SER A 377 3.69 1.12 -24.43
C SER A 377 3.63 1.77 -23.04
N LEU A 378 4.58 1.45 -22.16
CA LEU A 378 4.61 1.97 -20.79
C LEU A 378 4.85 3.48 -20.80
N LYS A 379 3.97 4.20 -20.08
CA LYS A 379 4.03 5.65 -19.90
C LYS A 379 4.51 6.05 -18.52
N VAL A 380 4.21 5.23 -17.51
CA VAL A 380 4.58 5.47 -16.11
C VAL A 380 4.55 4.18 -15.30
N VAL A 381 5.45 4.09 -14.31
CA VAL A 381 5.44 3.03 -13.29
C VAL A 381 5.21 3.66 -11.92
N PHE A 382 4.30 3.09 -11.15
CA PHE A 382 4.03 3.45 -9.77
C PHE A 382 4.50 2.35 -8.83
N SER A 383 5.04 2.76 -7.68
CA SER A 383 5.49 1.85 -6.64
C SER A 383 4.95 2.25 -5.27
N ALA A 384 4.50 1.27 -4.50
CA ALA A 384 4.03 1.43 -3.13
C ALA A 384 3.96 0.09 -2.38
N GLY A 385 3.70 0.19 -1.07
CA GLY A 385 3.49 -0.94 -0.16
C GLY A 385 4.59 -1.05 0.90
N GLU A 386 5.76 -0.52 0.60
CA GLU A 386 6.91 -0.38 1.51
C GLU A 386 7.79 0.78 0.99
N PRO A 387 8.73 1.30 1.78
CA PRO A 387 9.69 2.27 1.28
C PRO A 387 10.49 1.73 0.08
N LEU A 388 10.55 2.50 -1.02
CA LEU A 388 11.32 2.15 -2.20
C LEU A 388 12.76 2.67 -2.09
N ASN A 389 13.73 1.75 -1.98
CA ASN A 389 15.14 2.14 -1.93
C ASN A 389 15.57 2.87 -3.24
N PRO A 390 16.50 3.83 -3.17
CA PRO A 390 16.97 4.57 -4.35
C PRO A 390 17.51 3.67 -5.47
N GLU A 391 18.25 2.61 -5.14
CA GLU A 391 18.91 1.76 -6.14
C GLU A 391 17.93 0.93 -6.99
N PRO A 392 16.96 0.18 -6.42
CA PRO A 392 15.89 -0.45 -7.19
C PRO A 392 15.10 0.53 -8.07
N LEU A 393 14.81 1.74 -7.58
CA LEU A 393 14.14 2.77 -8.39
C LEU A 393 14.99 3.16 -9.60
N LYS A 394 16.27 3.50 -9.37
CA LYS A 394 17.20 3.90 -10.43
C LYS A 394 17.39 2.77 -11.45
N TRP A 395 17.53 1.53 -10.98
CA TRP A 395 17.64 0.37 -11.85
C TRP A 395 16.44 0.25 -12.79
N LEU A 396 15.21 0.34 -12.26
CA LEU A 396 14.02 0.25 -13.11
C LEU A 396 13.90 1.46 -14.05
N MET A 397 14.11 2.67 -13.53
CA MET A 397 13.91 3.90 -14.30
C MET A 397 14.97 4.11 -15.38
N TYR A 398 16.25 3.85 -15.07
CA TYR A 398 17.38 4.17 -15.94
C TYR A 398 17.97 2.94 -16.63
N ASP A 399 18.12 1.80 -15.95
CA ASP A 399 18.79 0.64 -16.56
C ASP A 399 17.82 -0.20 -17.41
N VAL A 400 16.56 -0.31 -16.98
CA VAL A 400 15.51 -1.06 -17.70
C VAL A 400 14.73 -0.15 -18.66
N LEU A 401 14.27 1.01 -18.18
CA LEU A 401 13.40 1.91 -18.95
C LEU A 401 14.16 3.05 -19.64
N GLU A 402 15.49 3.09 -19.52
CA GLU A 402 16.38 4.02 -20.23
C GLU A 402 16.03 5.49 -20.02
N GLY A 403 15.45 5.83 -18.87
CA GLY A 403 14.99 7.18 -18.53
C GLY A 403 13.75 7.65 -19.30
N ARG A 404 13.15 6.81 -20.14
CA ARG A 404 11.97 7.16 -20.96
C ARG A 404 10.67 7.19 -20.17
N VAL A 405 10.60 6.42 -19.09
CA VAL A 405 9.39 6.20 -18.30
C VAL A 405 9.69 6.54 -16.84
N PRO A 406 8.94 7.47 -16.21
CA PRO A 406 9.11 7.78 -14.79
C PRO A 406 8.70 6.61 -13.90
N VAL A 407 9.47 6.40 -12.83
CA VAL A 407 9.14 5.48 -11.72
C VAL A 407 8.84 6.31 -10.48
N ILE A 408 7.59 6.26 -10.03
CA ILE A 408 7.04 7.14 -9.00
C ILE A 408 6.72 6.33 -7.75
N ASP A 409 7.41 6.64 -6.65
CA ASP A 409 7.04 6.14 -5.32
C ASP A 409 5.87 6.95 -4.75
N HIS A 410 5.00 6.28 -4.00
CA HIS A 410 3.88 6.89 -3.30
C HIS A 410 3.52 6.08 -2.05
N TYR A 411 2.85 6.72 -1.09
CA TYR A 411 2.53 6.13 0.21
C TYR A 411 1.04 6.17 0.51
N TRP A 412 0.57 5.06 1.10
CA TRP A 412 -0.77 4.87 1.62
C TRP A 412 -0.89 3.58 2.44
N GLN A 413 -2.04 3.41 3.10
CA GLN A 413 -2.32 2.28 3.97
C GLN A 413 -3.68 1.66 3.62
N THR A 414 -3.99 0.52 4.23
CA THR A 414 -5.32 -0.08 4.04
C THR A 414 -6.42 0.85 4.54
N GLU A 415 -6.15 1.55 5.63
CA GLU A 415 -7.01 2.54 6.27
C GLU A 415 -7.31 3.74 5.39
N THR A 416 -6.43 4.12 4.47
CA THR A 416 -6.63 5.30 3.62
C THR A 416 -7.37 5.00 2.32
N GLY A 417 -7.51 3.71 1.97
CA GLY A 417 -8.22 3.25 0.78
C GLY A 417 -7.52 3.54 -0.56
N GLY A 418 -6.65 4.55 -0.63
CA GLY A 418 -5.86 4.94 -1.79
C GLY A 418 -4.65 5.81 -1.40
N PRO A 419 -3.86 6.26 -2.39
CA PRO A 419 -2.71 7.16 -2.22
C PRO A 419 -3.02 8.38 -1.34
N VAL A 420 -2.11 8.75 -0.45
CA VAL A 420 -2.22 9.98 0.37
C VAL A 420 -0.99 10.87 0.30
N VAL A 421 0.16 10.30 -0.03
CA VAL A 421 1.42 11.01 -0.33
C VAL A 421 1.93 10.47 -1.66
N GLY A 422 2.35 11.33 -2.56
CA GLY A 422 2.73 10.91 -3.91
C GLY A 422 3.17 12.04 -4.81
N ASN A 423 3.47 11.69 -6.05
CA ASN A 423 3.60 12.63 -7.16
C ASN A 423 2.23 12.78 -7.84
N PRO A 424 1.66 13.99 -7.98
CA PRO A 424 0.35 14.21 -8.60
C PRO A 424 0.47 14.21 -10.14
N TYR A 425 0.91 13.07 -10.71
CA TYR A 425 1.22 12.90 -12.12
C TYR A 425 0.09 13.31 -13.07
N GLY A 426 -1.17 13.00 -12.73
CA GLY A 426 -2.34 13.35 -13.55
C GLY A 426 -2.84 14.79 -13.38
N ILE A 427 -2.23 15.57 -12.48
CA ILE A 427 -2.38 17.03 -12.45
C ILE A 427 -1.17 17.65 -13.13
N GLN A 428 -0.02 17.52 -12.49
CA GLN A 428 1.27 17.95 -13.01
C GLN A 428 2.39 17.37 -12.14
N MET A 429 3.34 16.69 -12.79
CA MET A 429 4.42 16.00 -12.11
C MET A 429 5.38 16.96 -11.39
N ILE A 430 5.81 16.61 -10.18
CA ILE A 430 6.94 17.23 -9.48
C ILE A 430 8.24 16.43 -9.74
N PRO A 431 9.44 16.99 -9.55
CA PRO A 431 10.69 16.23 -9.67
C PRO A 431 10.67 14.95 -8.82
N ILE A 432 11.20 13.84 -9.34
CA ILE A 432 11.30 12.59 -8.60
C ILE A 432 12.61 12.60 -7.79
N LYS A 433 12.51 12.39 -6.48
CA LYS A 433 13.66 12.17 -5.61
C LYS A 433 13.72 10.70 -5.23
N PRO A 434 14.71 9.92 -5.69
CA PRO A 434 14.83 8.52 -5.33
C PRO A 434 14.85 8.31 -3.81
N GLY A 435 13.95 7.48 -3.29
CA GLY A 435 13.79 7.24 -1.84
C GLY A 435 12.72 8.10 -1.14
N SER A 436 12.17 9.12 -1.82
CA SER A 436 11.04 9.90 -1.31
C SER A 436 9.72 9.46 -1.94
N ALA A 437 8.67 9.44 -1.12
CA ALA A 437 7.29 9.19 -1.56
C ALA A 437 6.61 10.43 -2.17
N GLY A 438 7.29 11.58 -2.30
CA GLY A 438 6.70 12.81 -2.84
C GLY A 438 6.16 13.74 -1.76
N ILE A 439 4.97 14.31 -1.98
CA ILE A 439 4.33 15.31 -1.11
C ILE A 439 2.93 14.83 -0.69
N PRO A 440 2.34 15.36 0.40
CA PRO A 440 0.91 15.15 0.67
C PRO A 440 0.06 15.51 -0.55
N LEU A 441 -0.83 14.62 -0.96
CA LEU A 441 -1.70 14.85 -2.11
C LEU A 441 -2.78 15.88 -1.77
N PRO A 442 -3.37 16.58 -2.78
CA PRO A 442 -4.46 17.51 -2.53
C PRO A 442 -5.60 16.86 -1.72
N GLY A 443 -6.13 17.59 -0.73
CA GLY A 443 -7.15 17.07 0.18
C GLY A 443 -6.61 16.31 1.40
N ILE A 444 -5.30 16.02 1.45
CA ILE A 444 -4.65 15.32 2.55
C ILE A 444 -3.84 16.30 3.39
N LEU A 445 -4.32 16.58 4.61
CA LEU A 445 -3.63 17.43 5.58
C LEU A 445 -2.63 16.63 6.40
N GLY A 446 -1.62 16.06 5.72
CA GLY A 446 -0.57 15.24 6.30
C GLY A 446 0.66 16.05 6.72
N MET A 447 1.29 15.69 7.84
CA MET A 447 2.54 16.29 8.32
C MET A 447 3.37 15.30 9.13
N VAL A 448 4.64 15.63 9.38
CA VAL A 448 5.50 14.89 10.32
C VAL A 448 5.54 15.64 11.64
N VAL A 449 5.35 14.92 12.75
CA VAL A 449 5.43 15.45 14.11
C VAL A 449 6.48 14.75 14.95
N SER A 450 7.09 15.48 15.88
CA SER A 450 7.96 14.92 16.91
C SER A 450 7.18 13.91 17.76
N GLU A 451 7.74 12.71 17.96
CA GLU A 451 7.10 11.68 18.78
C GLU A 451 7.02 12.10 20.26
N GLU A 452 7.89 12.99 20.73
CA GLU A 452 7.89 13.41 22.15
C GLU A 452 6.86 14.51 22.42
N THR A 453 6.75 15.48 21.51
CA THR A 453 5.97 16.71 21.75
C THR A 453 4.65 16.76 21.00
N GLY A 454 4.49 15.97 19.93
CA GLY A 454 3.35 16.06 19.01
C GLY A 454 3.34 17.32 18.15
N GLN A 455 4.39 18.16 18.23
CA GLN A 455 4.52 19.37 17.41
C GLN A 455 5.13 19.04 16.03
N PRO A 456 4.86 19.87 15.00
CA PRO A 456 5.48 19.69 13.68
C PRO A 456 7.00 19.58 13.77
N ALA A 457 7.56 18.56 13.11
CA ALA A 457 9.00 18.34 13.03
C ALA A 457 9.65 19.37 12.09
N LYS A 458 10.90 19.77 12.38
CA LYS A 458 11.67 20.63 11.48
C LYS A 458 12.14 19.85 10.24
N PRO A 459 12.47 20.52 9.13
CA PRO A 459 13.12 19.87 8.01
C PRO A 459 14.38 19.10 8.46
N GLY A 460 14.53 17.86 8.02
CA GLY A 460 15.60 16.95 8.44
C GLY A 460 15.37 16.24 9.79
N GLU A 461 14.35 16.61 10.55
CA GLU A 461 14.04 15.98 11.84
C GLU A 461 13.15 14.75 11.66
N LYS A 462 13.54 13.62 12.27
CA LYS A 462 12.77 12.38 12.25
C LYS A 462 11.58 12.48 13.19
N GLY A 463 10.42 12.05 12.72
CA GLY A 463 9.19 12.02 13.50
C GLY A 463 8.24 10.92 13.02
N VAL A 464 6.95 11.15 13.26
CA VAL A 464 5.86 10.26 12.84
C VAL A 464 4.97 11.00 11.85
N PHE A 465 4.60 10.34 10.76
CA PHE A 465 3.60 10.87 9.84
C PHE A 465 2.20 10.82 10.46
N VAL A 466 1.49 11.93 10.44
CA VAL A 466 0.13 12.05 11.00
C VAL A 466 -0.75 12.85 10.06
N ILE A 467 -2.07 12.64 10.16
CA ILE A 467 -3.06 13.36 9.36
C ILE A 467 -3.95 14.18 10.28
N LYS A 468 -4.10 15.48 9.99
CA LYS A 468 -4.78 16.43 10.88
C LYS A 468 -6.31 16.37 10.80
N HIS A 469 -6.86 15.98 9.66
CA HIS A 469 -8.31 15.96 9.43
C HIS A 469 -8.69 14.68 8.68
N PRO A 470 -9.83 14.03 9.01
CA PRO A 470 -10.31 12.90 8.22
C PRO A 470 -10.60 13.34 6.78
N PHE A 471 -10.54 12.42 5.84
CA PHE A 471 -10.89 12.63 4.44
C PHE A 471 -11.71 11.43 3.97
N PRO A 472 -12.42 11.50 2.84
CA PRO A 472 -13.37 10.46 2.42
C PRO A 472 -12.79 9.03 2.37
N GLY A 473 -11.50 8.89 2.02
CA GLY A 473 -10.83 7.60 1.92
C GLY A 473 -10.39 6.99 3.25
N PHE A 474 -10.22 7.80 4.31
CA PHE A 474 -9.81 7.26 5.60
C PHE A 474 -10.97 6.48 6.21
N THR A 475 -10.67 5.32 6.80
CA THR A 475 -11.68 4.53 7.51
C THR A 475 -12.26 5.34 8.67
N SER A 476 -13.58 5.26 8.84
CA SER A 476 -14.26 5.89 9.96
C SER A 476 -14.39 4.98 11.18
N GLU A 477 -14.15 3.66 11.01
CA GLU A 477 -14.32 2.65 12.06
C GLU A 477 -13.53 1.35 11.79
N LEU A 478 -13.38 0.54 12.83
CA LEU A 478 -13.04 -0.87 12.71
C LEU A 478 -14.33 -1.67 12.92
N TRP A 479 -14.53 -2.70 12.11
CA TRP A 479 -15.77 -3.50 12.12
C TRP A 479 -16.19 -3.91 13.53
N GLN A 480 -17.39 -3.51 13.93
CA GLN A 480 -18.02 -3.79 15.23
C GLN A 480 -17.22 -3.32 16.47
N ASP A 481 -16.16 -2.53 16.32
CA ASP A 481 -15.36 -2.03 17.45
C ASP A 481 -14.83 -0.61 17.19
N TYR A 482 -15.74 0.37 17.32
CA TYR A 482 -15.40 1.79 17.19
C TYR A 482 -14.39 2.25 18.26
N GLN A 483 -14.39 1.66 19.45
CA GLN A 483 -13.46 2.03 20.51
C GLN A 483 -12.04 1.56 20.20
N TRP A 484 -11.89 0.40 19.56
CA TRP A 484 -10.59 -0.04 19.04
C TRP A 484 -10.08 0.87 17.93
N TYR A 485 -10.95 1.38 17.06
CA TYR A 485 -10.60 2.42 16.09
C TYR A 485 -10.06 3.68 16.78
N VAL A 486 -10.79 4.23 17.76
CA VAL A 486 -10.37 5.42 18.51
C VAL A 486 -9.00 5.21 19.16
N ARG A 487 -8.81 4.10 19.89
CA ARG A 487 -7.53 3.76 20.52
C ARG A 487 -6.38 3.58 19.52
N SER A 488 -6.68 3.05 18.33
CA SER A 488 -5.65 2.73 17.34
C SER A 488 -5.16 3.94 16.56
N TYR A 489 -6.00 4.95 16.34
CA TYR A 489 -5.69 6.05 15.42
C TYR A 489 -5.75 7.44 16.07
N TRP A 490 -6.64 7.68 17.04
CA TRP A 490 -6.84 9.00 17.64
C TRP A 490 -6.20 9.13 19.03
N GLU A 491 -6.10 8.02 19.76
CA GLU A 491 -5.56 7.96 21.13
C GLU A 491 -4.33 7.06 21.22
N ALA A 492 -3.75 6.66 20.08
CA ALA A 492 -2.59 5.77 20.02
C ALA A 492 -1.39 6.29 20.81
N ARG A 493 -1.30 7.62 20.95
CA ARG A 493 -0.26 8.35 21.68
C ARG A 493 -0.87 9.60 22.33
N PRO A 494 -0.66 9.86 23.62
CA PRO A 494 -1.20 11.05 24.31
C PRO A 494 -0.85 12.38 23.63
N GLN A 495 0.37 12.49 23.11
CA GLN A 495 0.90 13.66 22.42
C GLN A 495 0.26 13.93 21.05
N PHE A 496 -0.44 12.95 20.46
CA PHE A 496 -1.07 13.07 19.14
C PHE A 496 -2.58 13.30 19.21
N LYS A 497 -3.08 13.77 20.36
CA LYS A 497 -4.52 14.01 20.54
C LYS A 497 -5.06 14.93 19.44
N GLY A 498 -6.07 14.45 18.71
CA GLY A 498 -6.71 15.17 17.60
C GLY A 498 -6.00 15.00 16.26
N LEU A 499 -4.96 14.17 16.18
CA LEU A 499 -4.29 13.77 14.95
C LEU A 499 -4.52 12.28 14.71
N ILE A 500 -4.63 11.90 13.45
CA ILE A 500 -4.70 10.52 13.01
C ILE A 500 -3.28 9.97 12.94
N TYR A 501 -2.98 9.00 13.80
CA TYR A 501 -1.71 8.29 13.85
C TYR A 501 -1.61 7.25 12.72
N SER A 502 -0.63 7.41 11.82
CA SER A 502 -0.35 6.42 10.77
C SER A 502 0.43 5.20 11.28
N GLY A 503 1.26 5.39 12.31
CA GLY A 503 2.21 4.36 12.74
C GLY A 503 3.49 4.27 11.92
N ASP A 504 3.75 5.22 11.02
CA ASP A 504 4.94 5.23 10.18
C ASP A 504 5.90 6.36 10.57
N ALA A 505 7.18 6.02 10.68
CA ALA A 505 8.25 6.99 10.89
C ALA A 505 8.55 7.70 9.58
N ALA A 506 8.71 9.02 9.65
CA ALA A 506 8.96 9.83 8.47
C ALA A 506 9.78 11.09 8.80
N MET A 507 10.26 11.74 7.75
CA MET A 507 10.96 13.02 7.80
C MET A 507 10.51 13.87 6.61
N VAL A 508 10.48 15.19 6.79
CA VAL A 508 10.33 16.15 5.69
C VAL A 508 11.70 16.77 5.40
N ASP A 509 12.12 16.85 4.14
CA ASP A 509 13.37 17.53 3.78
C ASP A 509 13.18 19.05 3.58
N GLU A 510 14.26 19.78 3.31
CA GLU A 510 14.23 21.24 3.10
C GLU A 510 13.36 21.69 1.92
N ASP A 511 13.13 20.78 0.96
CA ASP A 511 12.32 21.01 -0.22
C ASP A 511 10.83 20.69 0.04
N GLY A 512 10.50 20.01 1.14
CA GLY A 512 9.14 19.63 1.51
C GLY A 512 8.75 18.21 1.09
N TYR A 513 9.68 17.39 0.62
CA TYR A 513 9.42 15.98 0.30
C TYR A 513 9.35 15.13 1.56
N LEU A 514 8.46 14.14 1.54
CA LEU A 514 8.31 13.13 2.59
C LEU A 514 9.19 11.91 2.32
N TRP A 515 9.92 11.50 3.35
CA TRP A 515 10.80 10.34 3.37
C TRP A 515 10.29 9.38 4.45
N PHE A 516 9.81 8.21 4.05
CA PHE A 516 9.33 7.19 4.98
C PHE A 516 10.47 6.27 5.40
N LEU A 517 10.63 6.10 6.71
CA LEU A 517 11.76 5.40 7.33
C LEU A 517 11.40 3.98 7.79
N GLY A 518 10.17 3.55 7.50
CA GLY A 518 9.59 2.30 7.97
C GLY A 518 8.55 2.51 9.08
N ARG A 519 8.20 1.42 9.76
CA ARG A 519 7.25 1.45 10.88
C ARG A 519 7.88 2.16 12.08
N ALA A 520 7.09 2.97 12.79
CA ALA A 520 7.60 3.73 13.94
C ALA A 520 8.07 2.82 15.09
N ASP A 521 7.50 1.62 15.20
CA ASP A 521 7.88 0.58 16.16
C ASP A 521 9.13 -0.23 15.76
N ASP A 522 9.54 -0.19 14.49
CA ASP A 522 10.73 -0.90 13.99
C ASP A 522 12.02 -0.06 14.03
N VAL A 523 11.94 1.22 14.45
CA VAL A 523 13.11 2.12 14.53
C VAL A 523 14.10 1.62 15.59
N ILE A 524 15.33 1.31 15.16
CA ILE A 524 16.39 0.80 16.03
C ILE A 524 17.03 1.94 16.81
N LYS A 525 17.24 1.74 18.12
CA LYS A 525 17.91 2.68 19.03
C LYS A 525 19.31 2.17 19.38
N ILE A 526 20.33 2.70 18.71
CA ILE A 526 21.75 2.35 18.95
C ILE A 526 22.44 3.55 19.60
N SER A 527 22.91 3.40 20.83
CA SER A 527 23.62 4.47 21.57
C SER A 527 22.86 5.80 21.54
N ALA A 528 21.57 5.76 21.86
CA ALA A 528 20.61 6.88 21.83
C ALA A 528 20.29 7.48 20.43
N HIS A 529 20.89 6.96 19.35
CA HIS A 529 20.56 7.37 17.99
C HIS A 529 19.42 6.51 17.44
N ARG A 530 18.42 7.16 16.84
CA ARG A 530 17.29 6.50 16.16
C ARG A 530 17.64 6.31 14.70
N ILE A 531 17.80 5.05 14.31
CA ILE A 531 18.17 4.67 12.96
C ILE A 531 17.01 3.89 12.36
N GLY A 532 16.49 4.37 11.23
CA GLY A 532 15.44 3.65 10.51
C GLY A 532 16.03 2.38 9.90
N THR A 533 15.31 1.27 9.94
CA THR A 533 15.77 0.04 9.27
C THR A 533 15.99 0.28 7.79
N PHE A 534 15.13 1.09 7.16
CA PHE A 534 15.24 1.49 5.77
C PHE A 534 16.57 2.16 5.40
N GLU A 535 17.13 3.00 6.29
CA GLU A 535 18.41 3.68 6.04
C GLU A 535 19.55 2.65 5.99
N LEU A 536 19.55 1.71 6.93
CA LEU A 536 20.55 0.64 7.01
C LEU A 536 20.39 -0.35 5.85
N GLU A 537 19.16 -0.70 5.50
CA GLU A 537 18.84 -1.56 4.36
C GLU A 537 19.25 -0.91 3.04
N SER A 538 18.98 0.39 2.86
CA SER A 538 19.39 1.14 1.66
C SER A 538 20.91 1.15 1.51
N ALA A 539 21.65 1.36 2.59
CA ALA A 539 23.11 1.35 2.59
C ALA A 539 23.70 -0.06 2.35
N LEU A 540 22.97 -1.13 2.67
CA LEU A 540 23.39 -2.49 2.32
C LEU A 540 23.08 -2.80 0.86
N VAL A 541 21.92 -2.36 0.35
CA VAL A 541 21.49 -2.55 -1.04
C VAL A 541 22.34 -1.75 -2.04
N SER A 542 23.01 -0.67 -1.60
CA SER A 542 23.96 0.07 -2.44
C SER A 542 25.21 -0.74 -2.81
N HIS A 543 25.54 -1.80 -2.07
CA HIS A 543 26.64 -2.68 -2.40
C HIS A 543 26.32 -3.52 -3.67
N PRO A 544 27.20 -3.56 -4.70
CA PRO A 544 26.88 -4.15 -6.01
C PRO A 544 26.39 -5.60 -5.98
N ALA A 545 26.87 -6.38 -5.00
CA ALA A 545 26.53 -7.79 -4.82
C ALA A 545 25.17 -8.05 -4.13
N VAL A 546 24.56 -7.05 -3.50
CA VAL A 546 23.35 -7.21 -2.68
C VAL A 546 22.10 -6.92 -3.53
N ALA A 547 21.13 -7.84 -3.51
CA ALA A 547 19.83 -7.70 -4.15
C ALA A 547 18.77 -7.16 -3.18
N GLU A 548 18.75 -7.68 -1.95
CA GLU A 548 17.84 -7.26 -0.89
C GLU A 548 18.56 -7.27 0.45
N ALA A 549 18.12 -6.41 1.36
CA ALA A 549 18.56 -6.41 2.74
C ALA A 549 17.38 -6.24 3.68
N ALA A 550 17.47 -6.85 4.87
CA ALA A 550 16.57 -6.62 5.98
C ALA A 550 17.40 -6.38 7.24
N VAL A 551 17.04 -5.37 8.03
CA VAL A 551 17.81 -5.03 9.23
C VAL A 551 16.90 -5.02 10.45
N ILE A 552 17.33 -5.71 11.50
CA ILE A 552 16.61 -5.74 12.79
C ILE A 552 17.48 -5.20 13.91
N GLY A 553 16.83 -4.63 14.92
CA GLY A 553 17.46 -4.32 16.19
C GLY A 553 17.47 -5.54 17.10
N VAL A 554 18.65 -5.94 17.59
CA VAL A 554 18.80 -6.96 18.64
C VAL A 554 19.29 -6.29 19.92
N PRO A 555 18.91 -6.78 21.12
CA PRO A 555 19.44 -6.24 22.37
C PRO A 555 20.98 -6.28 22.40
N ASP A 556 21.59 -5.17 22.82
CA ASP A 556 23.04 -5.04 22.98
C ASP A 556 23.35 -4.43 24.36
N PRO A 557 24.18 -5.07 25.20
CA PRO A 557 24.44 -4.61 26.57
C PRO A 557 25.07 -3.21 26.66
N GLU A 558 25.83 -2.78 25.64
CA GLU A 558 26.56 -1.52 25.66
C GLU A 558 25.80 -0.42 24.93
N LYS A 559 25.14 -0.76 23.81
CA LYS A 559 24.52 0.20 22.89
C LYS A 559 23.00 0.29 23.06
N GLY A 560 22.42 -0.52 23.95
CA GLY A 560 20.99 -0.74 24.08
C GLY A 560 20.48 -1.70 23.00
N GLN A 561 20.70 -1.36 21.73
CA GLN A 561 20.49 -2.26 20.60
C GLN A 561 21.68 -2.25 19.63
N ALA A 562 21.87 -3.35 18.92
CA ALA A 562 22.75 -3.47 17.76
C ALA A 562 21.92 -3.78 16.51
N ALA A 563 22.36 -3.31 15.36
CA ALA A 563 21.74 -3.66 14.08
C ALA A 563 22.32 -4.99 13.55
N VAL A 564 21.45 -5.93 13.20
CA VAL A 564 21.79 -7.15 12.49
C VAL A 564 21.17 -7.10 11.10
N GLY A 565 22.03 -7.13 10.07
CA GLY A 565 21.60 -7.15 8.67
C GLY A 565 21.61 -8.56 8.09
N PHE A 566 20.53 -8.91 7.41
CA PHE A 566 20.42 -10.10 6.56
C PHE A 566 20.43 -9.64 5.11
N VAL A 567 21.24 -10.28 4.26
CA VAL A 567 21.39 -9.90 2.84
C VAL A 567 21.09 -11.08 1.92
N VAL A 568 20.39 -10.78 0.82
CA VAL A 568 20.22 -11.69 -0.32
C VAL A 568 21.12 -11.20 -1.44
N LEU A 569 21.94 -12.08 -2.00
CA LEU A 569 22.89 -11.71 -3.05
C LEU A 569 22.27 -11.81 -4.45
N LYS A 570 22.77 -10.97 -5.37
CA LYS A 570 22.49 -11.08 -6.80
C LYS A 570 23.04 -12.38 -7.39
N GLU A 571 22.48 -12.81 -8.51
CA GLU A 571 22.95 -14.01 -9.21
C GLU A 571 24.45 -13.87 -9.58
N GLY A 572 25.21 -14.96 -9.42
CA GLY A 572 26.65 -14.99 -9.65
C GLY A 572 27.53 -14.66 -8.43
N TYR A 573 26.99 -14.10 -7.35
CA TYR A 573 27.73 -13.82 -6.11
C TYR A 573 27.60 -14.95 -5.08
N ARG A 574 28.62 -15.13 -4.22
CA ARG A 574 28.64 -16.10 -3.12
C ARG A 574 28.97 -15.43 -1.78
N PRO A 575 28.43 -15.92 -0.64
CA PRO A 575 28.81 -15.41 0.67
C PRO A 575 30.31 -15.60 0.96
N SER A 576 30.96 -14.54 1.45
CA SER A 576 32.35 -14.55 1.92
C SER A 576 32.53 -13.52 3.04
N GLU A 577 33.57 -13.67 3.87
CA GLU A 577 33.90 -12.65 4.88
C GLU A 577 34.28 -11.31 4.21
N GLU A 578 34.94 -11.35 3.06
CA GLU A 578 35.26 -10.14 2.28
C GLU A 578 34.00 -9.38 1.84
N LEU A 579 32.95 -10.09 1.40
CA LEU A 579 31.67 -9.48 1.03
C LEU A 579 30.97 -8.90 2.26
N LYS A 580 31.04 -9.58 3.39
CA LYS A 580 30.49 -9.11 4.67
C LYS A 580 31.19 -7.84 5.14
N GLU A 581 32.52 -7.78 5.05
CA GLU A 581 33.29 -6.57 5.34
C GLU A 581 32.99 -5.44 4.34
N GLY A 582 32.87 -5.76 3.05
CA GLY A 582 32.49 -4.80 2.01
C GLY A 582 31.12 -4.17 2.25
N ALA A 583 30.11 -5.00 2.58
CA ALA A 583 28.77 -4.52 2.93
C ALA A 583 28.78 -3.68 4.23
N ASN A 584 29.60 -4.05 5.22
CA ASN A 584 29.78 -3.26 6.43
C ASN A 584 30.46 -1.91 6.17
N ARG A 585 31.40 -1.84 5.21
CA ARG A 585 32.03 -0.58 4.77
C ARG A 585 31.03 0.32 4.03
N ALA A 586 30.26 -0.22 3.08
CA ALA A 586 29.21 0.52 2.38
C ALA A 586 28.23 1.17 3.37
N ARG A 587 27.80 0.41 4.40
CA ARG A 587 27.00 0.93 5.51
C ARG A 587 27.65 2.11 6.24
N GLN A 588 28.96 2.03 6.52
CA GLN A 588 29.66 3.10 7.24
C GLN A 588 29.84 4.34 6.36
N GLU A 589 30.07 4.18 5.07
CA GLU A 589 30.29 5.29 4.13
C GLU A 589 28.98 6.03 3.82
N ASP A 590 27.86 5.34 3.62
CA ASP A 590 26.56 5.95 3.32
C ASP A 590 25.90 6.65 4.53
N LEU A 591 26.22 6.22 5.75
CA LEU A 591 25.65 6.82 6.98
C LEU A 591 26.50 7.95 7.58
N ARG A 592 27.80 8.04 7.23
CA ARG A 592 28.70 9.15 7.65
C ARG A 592 28.19 10.56 7.28
N PRO A 593 27.51 10.80 6.14
CA PRO A 593 26.98 12.13 5.81
C PRO A 593 25.85 12.60 6.73
N HIS A 594 25.18 11.69 7.44
CA HIS A 594 23.99 11.97 8.24
C HIS A 594 24.29 12.12 9.75
N SER A 595 25.56 11.96 10.16
CA SER A 595 25.99 12.00 11.57
C SER A 595 27.12 13.02 11.85
N CYS A 596 27.27 14.08 11.05
CA CYS A 596 28.24 15.13 11.34
C CYS A 596 27.79 16.00 12.54
N ILE A 597 27.94 15.45 13.75
CA ILE A 597 28.25 16.21 14.96
C ILE A 597 29.76 16.01 15.20
N GLN A 598 30.45 17.13 15.40
CA GLN A 598 31.90 17.26 15.50
C GLN A 598 32.58 16.18 16.35
N ASP A 599 33.47 15.40 15.73
CA ASP A 599 34.48 14.63 16.46
C ASP A 599 35.53 15.61 17.01
N HIS A 600 35.48 15.87 18.33
CA HIS A 600 36.65 16.30 19.07
C HIS A 600 37.66 15.14 19.06
N ARG A 601 38.64 15.21 18.16
CA ARG A 601 39.86 14.42 18.31
C ARG A 601 40.81 15.17 19.24
N ASP A 602 40.96 14.65 20.45
CA ASP A 602 42.11 14.92 21.29
C ASP A 602 43.38 14.52 20.53
N GLY A 603 44.30 15.48 20.43
CA GLY A 603 45.51 15.37 19.63
C GLY A 603 46.57 14.49 20.29
N GLU A 604 46.96 13.43 19.59
CA GLU A 604 48.34 12.97 19.61
C GLU A 604 49.08 13.67 18.46
N GLY A 605 49.99 14.58 18.80
CA GLY A 605 50.76 15.37 17.85
C GLY A 605 51.88 14.57 17.17
N PRO A 606 52.21 14.86 15.91
CA PRO A 606 53.39 14.29 15.28
C PRO A 606 54.64 15.10 15.65
N ALA A 607 55.74 14.40 15.90
CA ALA A 607 57.08 14.95 15.92
C ALA A 607 57.49 15.41 14.51
N GLN A 608 57.94 16.65 14.37
CA GLN A 608 58.80 17.08 13.26
C GLN A 608 59.89 18.00 13.78
N ASP A 609 61.12 17.64 13.43
CA ASP A 609 62.37 18.37 13.60
C ASP A 609 62.38 19.72 12.85
N GLN A 610 63.04 20.70 13.49
CA GLN A 610 63.98 21.70 12.96
C GLN A 610 63.64 22.39 11.61
N GLU A 611 63.61 23.72 11.47
CA GLU A 611 64.62 24.70 11.89
C GLU A 611 64.15 26.14 11.55
N ARG A 612 64.65 27.14 12.32
CA ARG A 612 64.87 28.58 12.02
C ARG A 612 63.67 29.55 12.06
N GLU A 613 63.57 30.36 13.12
CA GLU A 613 64.19 31.71 13.31
C GLU A 613 63.42 32.81 12.55
N ASP A 614 62.61 33.63 13.22
CA ASP A 614 63.06 34.85 13.91
C ASP A 614 61.90 35.69 14.49
N ASN A 615 62.13 36.09 15.74
CA ASN A 615 61.86 37.38 16.40
C ASN A 615 60.46 38.00 16.68
N GLU A 616 60.42 38.42 17.96
CA GLU A 616 59.87 39.65 18.55
C GLU A 616 58.55 39.62 19.36
N GLU A 617 58.77 39.39 20.67
CA GLU A 617 58.41 40.25 21.82
C GLU A 617 56.93 40.50 22.23
N GLY A 618 56.65 40.20 23.52
CA GLY A 618 55.97 41.18 24.40
C GLY A 618 54.93 40.70 25.42
N HIS A 619 55.38 40.32 26.64
CA HIS A 619 54.81 40.62 27.99
C HIS A 619 53.36 40.17 28.36
N GLN A 620 52.94 39.84 29.60
CA GLN A 620 53.52 39.60 30.94
C GLN A 620 52.37 39.09 31.87
N GLY A 621 52.70 38.30 32.90
CA GLY A 621 51.94 38.12 34.18
C GLY A 621 50.78 37.10 34.21
N SER A 622 50.46 36.36 35.28
CA SER A 622 51.09 35.99 36.56
C SER A 622 50.18 34.93 37.24
N LEU A 623 50.77 33.86 37.79
CA LEU A 623 50.19 32.83 38.71
C LEU A 623 49.98 33.41 40.15
N PRO A 624 49.50 32.70 41.24
CA PRO A 624 49.46 31.23 41.47
C PRO A 624 48.35 30.58 42.38
N GLN A 625 48.33 29.23 42.38
CA GLN A 625 48.08 28.26 43.51
C GLN A 625 46.63 28.09 44.07
N ARG A 626 46.12 26.92 44.54
CA ARG A 626 46.69 25.66 45.07
C ARG A 626 45.59 24.57 45.29
N ALA A 627 45.98 23.29 45.22
CA ALA A 627 45.53 22.10 46.00
C ALA A 627 44.13 21.48 45.77
N ALA A 628 43.82 20.18 45.98
CA ALA A 628 44.50 18.88 46.10
C ALA A 628 43.40 17.80 46.38
N GLY A 629 43.60 16.53 45.98
CA GLY A 629 42.92 15.34 46.57
C GLY A 629 42.08 14.46 45.61
N ARG A 630 42.65 13.34 45.09
CA ARG A 630 42.45 11.91 45.48
C ARG A 630 41.03 11.35 45.25
N ARG A 631 40.83 10.54 44.19
CA ARG A 631 40.79 9.04 44.14
C ARG A 631 39.85 8.36 45.16
N LEU A 632 38.85 7.61 44.69
CA LEU A 632 38.86 6.13 44.62
C LEU A 632 37.52 5.57 44.08
N ASP A 633 37.69 4.67 43.11
CA ASP A 633 36.82 3.59 42.59
C ASP A 633 36.29 2.64 43.69
N PRO A 634 35.31 1.74 43.43
CA PRO A 634 35.14 0.93 42.20
C PRO A 634 33.77 0.95 41.50
#